data_AF-A0A3Q9FT81-F1
#
_entry.id   AF-A0A3Q9FT81-F1
#
_cell.length_a   1.000
_cell.length_b   1.000
_cell.length_c   1.000
_cell.angle_alpha   90.00
_cell.angle_beta   90.00
_cell.angle_gamma   90.00
#
_symmetry.space_group_name_H-M   'P 1'
#
loop_
_entity.id
_entity.type
_entity.pdbx_description
1 polymer ?
#
loop_
_entity_poly.entity_id
_entity_poly.type
_entity_poly.pdbx_seq_one_letter_code
_entity_poly.pdbx_strand_id
1 'polypeptide(L)'
;MKKLVFLFLYFFVNGLFSVATPIVPIVKSYNRFDYLGDRQNWDIDFDRNNNVYFANGSGLAQYSYGNWEFYTTTSKDKVISIKVDNDIIWSGGHSEYGYFWKEKNNQLSYTKCGNITDGQVWELEYTSNKVYMRTEQSITIYNSQTKKEEKIKSTTGFTRMKKWNKVIWAINRDNAFGYIKNNQFIITDTLANHSEVKELIIHNNELLLMHTDGSIYSFNGGIFQQLDVLPRVITKEGIFSIKNIDKSLIAVGTISAGLFIYDLNKRTIIEHIDATNGLNDDTILAINVDVKGNIWLGLDNGISYIEKQGALKTIFDKGATYKVITTAATTLLATNKGLYISEGKQPFTPVPKSQGQVWNMQQNKNGVFICHDNGLFLYKKKQLQPIYTKIGVMNICQFGKTDNYLMSTYIGVYLIQIRNNKVTIIDKLKNTNVTKMLYDENSNSVWTIDNNKNVRQYQFTINNTFSSKQHSNYNQIFYTDNQIVFVNDSSLLTYKDDKFRLLNTPPYSLLPAGNISALAITDNGSKYAYIKNGLLHMGINIHNGHFFAYDNAFNSLNNQFIKGYQFLEFYNGTLRITTETGVEIFDAYSESRTIETPVPVISKLSVASVDSTRNFFQPGAIKDPFPAGKTDIRLLFGIEKKSRDFNEYRYKLNGIDTNWSPWSVTNEKEYTQLDGGEYTFTLESRINNGAIKATTLSFKIHKYWYQTAWVLLPIFMLLILLYFIGRKIWYDVNQKAEKRQRKEQQIEIEHQTLAIRNEQLIKYAEEISRKNEFLKQVSDGLSLIKNKTAGAWVKRIENEMNNEKKNFIFYQLFSELHQDFIKKLNEDYPQLTSHDHRLISLIRFNLTNQEIANIMNITNRSVIMNRYRLRKKMELDGEIDLDKFIKDL
;
A
#
# COMPACT_ATOMS: atom_id res chain seq x y z
N MET A 1 49.83 40.56 40.05
CA MET A 1 48.63 39.68 39.87
C MET A 1 47.53 40.25 38.97
N LYS A 2 47.25 41.57 38.92
CA LYS A 2 46.17 42.13 38.05
C LYS A 2 46.39 42.03 36.53
N LYS A 3 47.64 41.96 36.04
CA LYS A 3 47.93 41.79 34.59
C LYS A 3 47.81 40.34 34.09
N LEU A 4 47.92 39.33 34.96
CA LEU A 4 47.76 37.92 34.57
C LEU A 4 46.27 37.54 34.45
N VAL A 5 45.41 38.13 35.30
CA VAL A 5 43.95 37.89 35.26
C VAL A 5 43.31 38.52 34.03
N PHE A 6 43.84 39.65 33.53
CA PHE A 6 43.36 40.27 32.29
C PHE A 6 43.76 39.48 31.03
N LEU A 7 44.93 38.82 31.04
CA LEU A 7 45.35 37.95 29.94
C LEU A 7 44.58 36.63 29.92
N PHE A 8 44.19 36.11 31.09
CA PHE A 8 43.38 34.89 31.21
C PHE A 8 41.91 35.14 30.83
N LEU A 9 41.35 36.32 31.10
CA LEU A 9 40.00 36.69 30.62
C LEU A 9 39.95 36.93 29.10
N TYR A 10 41.02 37.43 28.47
CA TYR A 10 41.04 37.67 27.03
C TYR A 10 41.08 36.36 26.21
N PHE A 11 41.61 35.29 26.79
CA PHE A 11 41.61 33.95 26.17
C PHE A 11 40.30 33.16 26.38
N PHE A 12 39.49 33.51 27.38
CA PHE A 12 38.20 32.83 27.63
C PHE A 12 37.02 33.44 26.85
N VAL A 13 37.13 34.68 26.36
CA VAL A 13 36.04 35.35 25.61
C VAL A 13 36.09 35.07 24.09
N ASN A 14 37.18 34.49 23.57
CA ASN A 14 37.31 34.13 22.14
C ASN A 14 37.05 32.64 21.85
N GLY A 15 36.61 31.87 22.84
CA GLY A 15 36.18 30.49 22.64
C GLY A 15 34.68 30.40 22.43
N LEU A 16 34.26 29.81 21.30
CA LEU A 16 32.89 29.43 20.94
C LEU A 16 32.04 30.46 20.17
N PHE A 17 32.59 31.08 19.12
CA PHE A 17 31.76 31.38 17.95
C PHE A 17 31.85 30.20 16.98
N SER A 18 31.05 29.17 17.22
CA SER A 18 30.69 28.24 16.15
C SER A 18 29.80 29.03 15.21
N VAL A 19 30.37 29.63 14.16
CA VAL A 19 29.57 30.16 13.06
C VAL A 19 28.85 28.97 12.45
N ALA A 20 27.54 28.91 12.66
CA ALA A 20 26.69 27.94 11.98
C ALA A 20 26.78 28.26 10.49
N THR A 21 27.43 27.37 9.76
CA THR A 21 27.40 27.33 8.30
C THR A 21 25.97 27.05 7.84
N PRO A 22 25.46 27.77 6.83
CA PRO A 22 24.12 27.52 6.32
C PRO A 22 24.03 26.08 5.78
N ILE A 23 22.88 25.47 6.03
CA ILE A 23 22.52 24.13 5.58
C ILE A 23 21.48 24.32 4.48
N VAL A 24 21.64 23.67 3.33
CA VAL A 24 20.68 23.82 2.22
C VAL A 24 19.56 22.78 2.36
N PRO A 25 18.30 23.19 2.60
CA PRO A 25 17.17 22.34 2.95
C PRO A 25 16.72 21.54 1.74
N ILE A 26 16.05 20.43 2.03
CA ILE A 26 15.48 19.57 0.99
C ILE A 26 14.01 19.88 0.89
N VAL A 27 13.60 20.36 -0.28
CA VAL A 27 12.22 20.67 -0.60
C VAL A 27 11.62 19.51 -1.39
N LYS A 28 10.51 18.97 -0.90
CA LYS A 28 9.68 18.01 -1.62
C LYS A 28 8.30 18.60 -1.86
N SER A 29 7.90 18.67 -3.12
CA SER A 29 6.63 19.26 -3.52
C SER A 29 5.66 18.23 -4.09
N TYR A 30 4.38 18.44 -3.82
CA TYR A 30 3.26 17.61 -4.23
C TYR A 30 2.26 18.48 -4.99
N ASN A 31 1.82 18.01 -6.15
CA ASN A 31 0.83 18.67 -6.97
C ASN A 31 -0.58 18.10 -6.71
N ARG A 32 -1.61 18.74 -7.29
CA ARG A 32 -3.01 18.35 -7.09
C ARG A 32 -3.36 16.91 -7.48
N PHE A 33 -2.58 16.29 -8.38
CA PHE A 33 -2.81 14.90 -8.78
C PHE A 33 -2.27 13.91 -7.73
N ASP A 34 -1.32 14.32 -6.89
CA ASP A 34 -0.79 13.47 -5.82
C ASP A 34 -1.82 13.28 -4.71
N TYR A 35 -2.53 14.34 -4.33
CA TYR A 35 -3.51 14.35 -3.23
C TYR A 35 -4.97 14.41 -3.69
N LEU A 36 -5.23 14.37 -5.00
CA LEU A 36 -6.56 14.30 -5.61
C LEU A 36 -7.51 15.46 -5.22
N GLY A 37 -6.96 16.65 -4.98
CA GLY A 37 -7.71 17.84 -4.57
C GLY A 37 -7.68 19.00 -5.58
N ASP A 38 -8.09 20.18 -5.10
CA ASP A 38 -7.88 21.47 -5.78
C ASP A 38 -6.43 21.94 -5.60
N ARG A 39 -5.97 22.90 -6.39
CA ARG A 39 -4.60 23.42 -6.32
C ARG A 39 -4.29 24.22 -5.04
N GLN A 40 -5.29 24.89 -4.45
CA GLN A 40 -5.10 25.80 -3.29
C GLN A 40 -5.22 25.08 -1.96
N ASN A 41 -4.24 25.29 -1.06
CA ASN A 41 -4.19 24.70 0.28
C ASN A 41 -4.06 25.80 1.34
N TRP A 42 -5.14 26.02 2.11
CA TRP A 42 -5.37 27.22 2.90
C TRP A 42 -4.96 27.15 4.37
N ASP A 43 -4.89 25.94 4.94
CA ASP A 43 -4.55 25.74 6.34
C ASP A 43 -4.00 24.32 6.55
N ILE A 44 -3.21 24.14 7.60
CA ILE A 44 -2.49 22.90 7.91
C ILE A 44 -2.58 22.61 9.40
N ASP A 45 -2.93 21.38 9.77
CA ASP A 45 -2.86 20.94 11.16
C ASP A 45 -2.53 19.44 11.28
N PHE A 46 -2.12 19.02 12.47
CA PHE A 46 -1.64 17.66 12.73
C PHE A 46 -2.49 16.97 13.80
N ASP A 47 -2.63 15.64 13.69
CA ASP A 47 -3.11 14.83 14.80
C ASP A 47 -1.97 14.26 15.67
N ARG A 48 -2.35 13.52 16.71
CA ARG A 48 -1.41 12.86 17.64
C ARG A 48 -0.58 11.74 17.00
N ASN A 49 -0.99 11.24 15.84
CA ASN A 49 -0.31 10.18 15.09
C ASN A 49 0.57 10.76 13.98
N ASN A 50 0.81 12.08 13.98
CA ASN A 50 1.53 12.82 12.94
C ASN A 50 0.91 12.71 11.54
N ASN A 51 -0.39 12.46 11.45
CA ASN A 51 -1.11 12.66 10.20
C ASN A 51 -1.23 14.16 9.95
N VAL A 52 -0.97 14.57 8.72
CA VAL A 52 -1.04 15.98 8.32
C VAL A 52 -2.31 16.19 7.54
N TYR A 53 -3.07 17.23 7.89
CA TYR A 53 -4.30 17.60 7.24
C TYR A 53 -4.15 18.95 6.57
N PHE A 54 -4.71 19.09 5.37
CA PHE A 54 -4.69 20.32 4.58
C PHE A 54 -6.11 20.73 4.24
N ALA A 55 -6.50 21.92 4.66
CA ALA A 55 -7.70 22.58 4.18
C ALA A 55 -7.50 22.90 2.69
N ASN A 56 -8.35 22.37 1.83
CA ASN A 56 -8.18 22.44 0.39
C ASN A 56 -9.40 23.09 -0.29
N GLY A 57 -9.17 23.71 -1.45
CA GLY A 57 -10.20 24.37 -2.25
C GLY A 57 -11.42 23.51 -2.64
N SER A 58 -11.37 22.19 -2.47
CA SER A 58 -12.51 21.28 -2.70
C SER A 58 -12.78 20.28 -1.56
N GLY A 59 -12.16 20.44 -0.39
CA GLY A 59 -12.31 19.48 0.70
C GLY A 59 -11.12 19.45 1.66
N LEU A 60 -10.78 18.26 2.15
CA LEU A 60 -9.70 18.02 3.10
C LEU A 60 -8.75 16.96 2.53
N ALA A 61 -7.48 17.32 2.35
CA ALA A 61 -6.44 16.35 2.02
C ALA A 61 -5.75 15.86 3.30
N GLN A 62 -5.48 14.56 3.38
CA GLN A 62 -4.76 13.92 4.48
C GLN A 62 -3.49 13.25 3.94
N TYR A 63 -2.37 13.47 4.63
CA TYR A 63 -1.13 12.75 4.41
C TYR A 63 -0.79 11.84 5.60
N SER A 64 -0.58 10.56 5.31
CA SER A 64 -0.27 9.53 6.31
C SER A 64 0.79 8.57 5.79
N TYR A 65 2.00 8.62 6.37
CA TYR A 65 3.11 7.69 6.10
C TYR A 65 3.40 7.46 4.59
N GLY A 66 3.40 8.52 3.79
CA GLY A 66 3.70 8.42 2.36
C GLY A 66 2.48 8.37 1.45
N ASN A 67 1.27 8.25 1.99
CA ASN A 67 0.04 8.11 1.22
C ASN A 67 -0.90 9.31 1.42
N TRP A 68 -1.58 9.67 0.34
CA TRP A 68 -2.58 10.73 0.31
C TRP A 68 -3.99 10.14 0.29
N GLU A 69 -4.90 10.80 1.00
CA GLU A 69 -6.34 10.58 0.90
C GLU A 69 -7.06 11.93 0.82
N PHE A 70 -8.23 11.93 0.20
CA PHE A 70 -9.04 13.14 0.04
C PHE A 70 -10.47 12.92 0.50
N TYR A 71 -11.00 13.88 1.27
CA TYR A 71 -12.34 13.84 1.82
C TYR A 71 -13.11 15.09 1.42
N THR A 72 -14.42 14.94 1.19
CA THR A 72 -15.29 16.05 0.80
C THR A 72 -16.30 16.37 1.90
N THR A 73 -16.73 17.62 1.94
CA THR A 73 -17.82 18.08 2.80
C THR A 73 -19.18 17.69 2.19
N THR A 74 -20.28 17.88 2.93
CA THR A 74 -21.64 17.56 2.42
C THR A 74 -21.97 18.38 1.17
N SER A 75 -21.58 19.66 1.16
CA SER A 75 -21.77 20.57 0.03
C SER A 75 -20.74 20.38 -1.09
N LYS A 76 -19.64 19.64 -0.85
CA LYS A 76 -18.45 19.58 -1.71
C LYS A 76 -17.80 20.95 -1.96
N ASP A 77 -18.00 21.88 -1.02
CA ASP A 77 -17.44 23.23 -1.03
C ASP A 77 -16.02 23.26 -0.44
N LYS A 78 -15.34 24.39 -0.61
CA LYS A 78 -13.99 24.63 -0.10
C LYS A 78 -13.92 24.52 1.42
N VAL A 79 -12.83 23.92 1.90
CA VAL A 79 -12.39 24.02 3.30
C VAL A 79 -11.25 25.02 3.34
N ILE A 80 -11.35 26.02 4.21
CA ILE A 80 -10.41 27.15 4.29
C ILE A 80 -9.59 27.04 5.56
N SER A 81 -10.23 26.71 6.67
CA SER A 81 -9.57 26.58 7.97
C SER A 81 -9.87 25.23 8.59
N ILE A 82 -8.92 24.72 9.35
CA ILE A 82 -9.05 23.48 10.10
C ILE A 82 -8.49 23.61 11.52
N LYS A 83 -9.02 22.79 12.42
CA LYS A 83 -8.44 22.61 13.75
C LYS A 83 -8.61 21.18 14.22
N VAL A 84 -7.51 20.52 14.50
CA VAL A 84 -7.49 19.13 14.95
C VAL A 84 -7.55 19.08 16.47
N ASP A 85 -8.55 18.37 16.98
CA ASP A 85 -8.66 17.95 18.39
C ASP A 85 -8.88 16.43 18.43
N ASN A 86 -7.78 15.69 18.55
CA ASN A 86 -7.75 14.23 18.68
C ASN A 86 -8.32 13.50 17.45
N ASP A 87 -9.57 13.06 17.56
CA ASP A 87 -10.29 12.30 16.53
C ASP A 87 -11.23 13.18 15.72
N ILE A 88 -11.31 14.47 16.05
CA ILE A 88 -12.17 15.46 15.39
C ILE A 88 -11.28 16.48 14.67
N ILE A 89 -11.57 16.70 13.40
CA ILE A 89 -10.98 17.76 12.58
C ILE A 89 -12.09 18.75 12.30
N TRP A 90 -12.15 19.82 13.10
CA TRP A 90 -13.05 20.93 12.84
C TRP A 90 -12.66 21.61 11.54
N SER A 91 -13.66 22.04 10.78
CA SER A 91 -13.47 22.62 9.45
C SER A 91 -14.44 23.77 9.22
N GLY A 92 -13.90 24.83 8.64
CA GLY A 92 -14.62 26.03 8.24
C GLY A 92 -14.44 26.26 6.75
N GLY A 93 -15.55 26.43 6.04
CA GLY A 93 -15.56 26.64 4.60
C GLY A 93 -16.13 27.99 4.20
N HIS A 94 -16.79 28.03 3.04
CA HIS A 94 -17.50 29.20 2.55
C HIS A 94 -19.00 29.17 2.79
N SER A 95 -19.64 28.06 2.50
CA SER A 95 -21.08 27.89 2.69
C SER A 95 -21.43 27.20 4.00
N GLU A 96 -20.52 26.38 4.55
CA GLU A 96 -20.78 25.57 5.73
C GLU A 96 -19.57 25.42 6.66
N TYR A 97 -19.86 25.07 7.91
CA TYR A 97 -18.89 24.64 8.89
C TYR A 97 -19.34 23.33 9.53
N GLY A 98 -18.37 22.54 9.98
CA GLY A 98 -18.61 21.22 10.53
C GLY A 98 -17.33 20.57 10.99
N TYR A 99 -17.33 19.25 11.07
CA TYR A 99 -16.13 18.51 11.41
C TYR A 99 -16.07 17.18 10.67
N PHE A 100 -14.85 16.73 10.40
CA PHE A 100 -14.56 15.35 10.07
C PHE A 100 -14.28 14.60 11.37
N TRP A 101 -14.83 13.41 11.53
CA TRP A 101 -14.55 12.55 12.69
C TRP A 101 -13.98 11.22 12.21
N LYS A 102 -13.03 10.68 12.99
CA LYS A 102 -12.41 9.39 12.73
C LYS A 102 -13.33 8.25 13.18
N GLU A 103 -13.85 7.53 12.20
CA GLU A 103 -14.59 6.27 12.40
C GLU A 103 -13.70 5.19 13.03
N LYS A 104 -14.28 4.05 13.44
CA LYS A 104 -13.53 2.91 14.01
C LYS A 104 -12.43 2.36 13.09
N ASN A 105 -12.56 2.56 11.78
CA ASN A 105 -11.58 2.18 10.76
C ASN A 105 -10.60 3.32 10.43
N ASN A 106 -10.57 4.40 11.23
CA ASN A 106 -9.84 5.65 11.02
C ASN A 106 -10.15 6.36 9.69
N GLN A 107 -11.24 6.01 9.02
CA GLN A 107 -11.76 6.79 7.90
C GLN A 107 -12.45 8.05 8.43
N LEU A 108 -12.37 9.14 7.68
CA LEU A 108 -13.06 10.37 8.02
C LEU A 108 -14.48 10.40 7.45
N SER A 109 -15.44 10.71 8.31
CA SER A 109 -16.82 11.04 7.95
C SER A 109 -17.11 12.50 8.31
N TYR A 110 -17.73 13.23 7.40
CA TYR A 110 -18.07 14.65 7.61
C TYR A 110 -19.45 14.82 8.25
N THR A 111 -19.53 15.68 9.27
CA THR A 111 -20.79 16.13 9.89
C THR A 111 -20.93 17.63 9.76
N LYS A 112 -21.94 18.08 9.02
CA LYS A 112 -22.31 19.49 8.93
C LYS A 112 -22.92 19.98 10.25
N CYS A 113 -22.41 21.10 10.77
CA CYS A 113 -22.93 21.73 12.00
C CYS A 113 -23.82 22.93 11.71
N GLY A 114 -23.55 23.69 10.66
CA GLY A 114 -24.35 24.85 10.28
C GLY A 114 -23.91 25.50 8.96
N ASN A 115 -24.57 26.59 8.59
CA ASN A 115 -24.28 27.36 7.40
C ASN A 115 -23.56 28.67 7.76
N ILE A 116 -22.68 29.13 6.88
CA ILE A 116 -22.01 30.42 7.00
C ILE A 116 -22.83 31.46 6.25
N THR A 117 -23.11 32.59 6.90
CA THR A 117 -23.99 33.65 6.34
C THR A 117 -23.30 34.99 6.20
N ASP A 118 -22.10 35.13 6.75
CA ASP A 118 -21.36 36.39 6.86
C ASP A 118 -19.92 36.26 6.36
N GLY A 119 -19.75 35.53 5.25
CA GLY A 119 -18.51 35.43 4.48
C GLY A 119 -17.89 34.03 4.47
N GLN A 120 -16.68 33.87 5.02
CA GLN A 120 -15.90 32.62 5.04
C GLN A 120 -15.25 32.43 6.40
N VAL A 121 -15.09 31.18 6.84
CA VAL A 121 -14.40 30.90 8.11
C VAL A 121 -12.90 30.83 7.85
N TRP A 122 -12.22 31.92 8.16
CA TRP A 122 -10.79 32.10 7.92
C TRP A 122 -9.91 31.47 8.99
N GLU A 123 -10.40 31.38 10.23
CA GLU A 123 -9.66 30.85 11.37
C GLU A 123 -10.57 30.03 12.27
N LEU A 124 -9.97 29.01 12.90
CA LEU A 124 -10.60 28.15 13.89
C LEU A 124 -9.76 28.06 15.16
N GLU A 125 -10.41 28.22 16.30
CA GLU A 125 -9.82 27.91 17.59
C GLU A 125 -10.73 27.03 18.43
N TYR A 126 -10.14 26.14 19.21
CA TYR A 126 -10.87 25.19 20.02
C TYR A 126 -10.49 25.26 21.49
N THR A 127 -11.51 25.32 22.34
CA THR A 127 -11.42 25.14 23.79
C THR A 127 -12.31 23.97 24.19
N SER A 128 -12.08 23.38 25.36
CA SER A 128 -12.62 22.09 25.83
C SER A 128 -13.97 21.60 25.26
N ASN A 129 -14.97 22.46 25.06
CA ASN A 129 -16.25 22.11 24.42
C ASN A 129 -16.79 23.19 23.45
N LYS A 130 -15.98 24.20 23.11
CA LYS A 130 -16.39 25.34 22.26
C LYS A 130 -15.40 25.52 21.12
N VAL A 131 -15.94 25.59 19.91
CA VAL A 131 -15.24 25.92 18.67
C VAL A 131 -15.57 27.37 18.34
N TYR A 132 -14.54 28.17 18.11
CA TYR A 132 -14.63 29.56 17.70
C TYR A 132 -14.25 29.63 16.24
N MET A 133 -15.08 30.28 15.44
CA MET A 133 -14.97 30.41 14.00
C MET A 133 -15.00 31.89 13.64
N ARG A 134 -13.89 32.42 13.12
CA ARG A 134 -13.83 33.82 12.70
C ARG A 134 -14.28 33.94 11.25
N THR A 135 -15.28 34.77 11.03
CA THR A 135 -15.68 35.28 9.70
C THR A 135 -15.24 36.74 9.55
N GLU A 136 -15.62 37.36 8.45
CA GLU A 136 -15.34 38.76 8.14
C GLU A 136 -16.02 39.70 9.15
N GLN A 137 -17.19 39.34 9.67
CA GLN A 137 -18.03 40.22 10.50
C GLN A 137 -18.24 39.71 11.92
N SER A 138 -18.06 38.41 12.18
CA SER A 138 -18.37 37.83 13.48
C SER A 138 -17.40 36.73 13.92
N ILE A 139 -17.49 36.39 15.21
CA ILE A 139 -16.94 35.15 15.74
C ILE A 139 -18.12 34.28 16.14
N THR A 140 -18.30 33.19 15.40
CA THR A 140 -19.32 32.18 15.69
C THR A 140 -18.76 31.18 16.69
N ILE A 141 -19.51 30.92 17.76
CA ILE A 141 -19.15 30.02 18.86
C ILE A 141 -20.11 28.83 18.81
N TYR A 142 -19.58 27.67 18.47
CA TYR A 142 -20.33 26.42 18.46
C TYR A 142 -19.97 25.57 19.68
N ASN A 143 -20.96 25.19 20.47
CA ASN A 143 -20.78 24.30 21.61
C ASN A 143 -20.99 22.85 21.17
N SER A 144 -19.93 22.04 21.20
CA SER A 144 -19.94 20.66 20.70
C SER A 144 -20.83 19.70 21.53
N GLN A 145 -21.10 20.02 22.79
CA GLN A 145 -21.94 19.19 23.67
C GLN A 145 -23.43 19.51 23.50
N THR A 146 -23.79 20.79 23.51
CA THR A 146 -25.19 21.24 23.41
C THR A 146 -25.67 21.40 21.98
N LYS A 147 -24.75 21.41 21.01
CA LYS A 147 -24.98 21.68 19.59
C LYS A 147 -25.62 23.04 19.31
N LYS A 148 -25.45 24.00 20.23
CA LYS A 148 -25.93 25.37 20.10
C LYS A 148 -24.86 26.29 19.54
N GLU A 149 -25.31 27.29 18.79
CA GLU A 149 -24.51 28.34 18.18
C GLU A 149 -24.81 29.69 18.83
N GLU A 150 -23.78 30.49 19.05
CA GLU A 150 -23.88 31.90 19.44
C GLU A 150 -22.92 32.73 18.59
N LYS A 151 -23.25 33.99 18.29
CA LYS A 151 -22.40 34.87 17.47
C LYS A 151 -22.02 36.15 18.22
N ILE A 152 -20.73 36.47 18.17
CA ILE A 152 -20.20 37.79 18.58
C ILE A 152 -20.03 38.62 17.32
N LYS A 153 -20.84 39.66 17.15
CA LYS A 153 -20.75 40.58 16.01
C LYS A 153 -19.82 41.74 16.34
N SER A 154 -19.00 42.16 15.37
CA SER A 154 -18.26 43.42 15.41
C SER A 154 -18.80 44.33 14.31
N THR A 155 -18.98 45.62 14.60
CA THR A 155 -19.41 46.63 13.62
C THR A 155 -18.38 46.80 12.50
N THR A 156 -17.10 46.59 12.81
CA THR A 156 -15.98 46.71 11.88
C THR A 156 -15.38 45.37 11.47
N GLY A 157 -15.86 44.26 12.04
CA GLY A 157 -15.38 42.92 11.73
C GLY A 157 -14.08 42.55 12.45
N PHE A 158 -13.74 41.26 12.44
CA PHE A 158 -12.55 40.72 13.10
C PHE A 158 -11.46 40.39 12.09
N THR A 159 -10.22 40.78 12.38
CA THR A 159 -9.07 40.52 11.51
C THR A 159 -8.35 39.25 11.90
N ARG A 160 -8.08 39.02 13.19
CA ARG A 160 -7.39 37.81 13.68
C ARG A 160 -7.92 37.34 15.02
N MET A 161 -7.80 36.04 15.28
CA MET A 161 -7.98 35.43 16.60
C MET A 161 -6.92 34.36 16.90
N LYS A 162 -6.62 34.18 18.19
CA LYS A 162 -5.69 33.14 18.65
C LYS A 162 -6.02 32.67 20.05
N LYS A 163 -5.94 31.36 20.28
CA LYS A 163 -5.98 30.83 21.64
C LYS A 163 -4.64 31.05 22.34
N TRP A 164 -4.61 31.85 23.41
CA TRP A 164 -3.42 32.07 24.23
C TRP A 164 -3.82 32.12 25.72
N ASN A 165 -3.05 31.47 26.59
CA ASN A 165 -3.35 31.33 28.02
C ASN A 165 -4.77 30.83 28.32
N LYS A 166 -5.23 29.80 27.58
CA LYS A 166 -6.55 29.14 27.69
C LYS A 166 -7.77 30.00 27.29
N VAL A 167 -7.57 31.25 26.87
CA VAL A 167 -8.64 32.13 26.36
C VAL A 167 -8.41 32.46 24.89
N ILE A 168 -9.46 32.89 24.20
CA ILE A 168 -9.37 33.33 22.80
C ILE A 168 -9.14 34.83 22.79
N TRP A 169 -7.99 35.24 22.28
CA TRP A 169 -7.69 36.63 21.96
C TRP A 169 -8.11 36.94 20.54
N ALA A 170 -8.54 38.18 20.30
CA ALA A 170 -8.94 38.64 18.99
C ALA A 170 -8.63 40.12 18.81
N ILE A 171 -8.53 40.53 17.55
CA ILE A 171 -8.39 41.92 17.14
C ILE A 171 -9.36 42.24 16.02
N ASN A 172 -9.97 43.42 16.08
CA ASN A 172 -10.93 43.91 15.09
C ASN A 172 -10.27 44.86 14.07
N ARG A 173 -11.02 45.30 13.05
CA ARG A 173 -10.49 46.24 12.03
C ARG A 173 -10.22 47.66 12.54
N ASP A 174 -10.72 48.02 13.71
CA ASP A 174 -10.37 49.27 14.41
C ASP A 174 -9.11 49.13 15.28
N ASN A 175 -8.38 48.02 15.14
CA ASN A 175 -7.23 47.66 15.97
C ASN A 175 -7.56 47.53 17.47
N ALA A 176 -8.83 47.34 17.84
CA ALA A 176 -9.21 47.00 19.21
C ALA A 176 -8.82 45.55 19.48
N PHE A 177 -7.93 45.37 20.46
CA PHE A 177 -7.37 44.09 20.85
C PHE A 177 -7.91 43.66 22.20
N GLY A 178 -8.32 42.40 22.32
CA GLY A 178 -9.00 41.91 23.51
C GLY A 178 -9.18 40.41 23.51
N TYR A 179 -10.00 39.92 24.44
CA TYR A 179 -10.27 38.49 24.58
C TYR A 179 -11.76 38.19 24.72
N ILE A 180 -12.14 36.95 24.43
CA ILE A 180 -13.50 36.47 24.52
C ILE A 180 -13.74 35.85 25.90
N LYS A 181 -14.72 36.38 26.62
CA LYS A 181 -15.19 35.83 27.90
C LYS A 181 -16.69 35.97 27.99
N ASN A 182 -17.37 34.94 28.49
CA ASN A 182 -18.83 34.88 28.57
C ASN A 182 -19.51 35.21 27.23
N ASN A 183 -18.93 34.74 26.12
CA ASN A 183 -19.40 34.99 24.75
C ASN A 183 -19.52 36.49 24.40
N GLN A 184 -18.66 37.32 25.00
CA GLN A 184 -18.51 38.74 24.68
C GLN A 184 -17.04 39.06 24.39
N PHE A 185 -16.80 39.99 23.46
CA PHE A 185 -15.47 40.51 23.17
C PHE A 185 -15.14 41.64 24.14
N ILE A 186 -14.19 41.39 25.05
CA ILE A 186 -13.73 42.36 26.05
C ILE A 186 -12.46 43.00 25.52
N ILE A 187 -12.53 44.29 25.19
CA ILE A 187 -11.39 45.07 24.71
C ILE A 187 -10.45 45.34 25.88
N THR A 188 -9.17 45.05 25.69
CA THR A 188 -8.10 45.35 26.65
C THR A 188 -7.37 46.62 26.25
N ASP A 189 -7.11 46.80 24.96
CA ASP A 189 -6.34 47.93 24.42
C ASP A 189 -6.77 48.24 22.97
N THR A 190 -6.34 49.37 22.42
CA THR A 190 -6.55 49.75 21.01
C THR A 190 -5.26 50.27 20.40
N LEU A 191 -4.72 49.55 19.42
CA LEU A 191 -3.43 49.85 18.79
C LEU A 191 -3.61 50.98 17.75
N ALA A 192 -3.56 52.24 18.20
CA ALA A 192 -3.67 53.42 17.35
C ALA A 192 -2.46 53.60 16.42
N ASN A 193 -2.69 54.02 15.17
CA ASN A 193 -1.65 54.31 14.15
C ASN A 193 -0.80 53.12 13.68
N HIS A 194 -1.20 51.88 13.97
CA HIS A 194 -0.54 50.69 13.43
C HIS A 194 -1.23 50.20 12.15
N SER A 195 -0.47 49.60 11.24
CA SER A 195 -1.05 48.92 10.08
C SER A 195 -1.85 47.68 10.53
N GLU A 196 -2.67 47.09 9.66
CA GLU A 196 -3.48 45.92 10.02
C GLU A 196 -2.60 44.76 10.54
N VAL A 197 -3.06 44.08 11.61
CA VAL A 197 -2.41 42.87 12.12
C VAL A 197 -2.68 41.70 11.17
N LYS A 198 -1.60 41.19 10.56
CA LYS A 198 -1.60 40.11 9.58
C LYS A 198 -1.53 38.72 10.20
N GLU A 199 -1.00 38.56 11.42
CA GLU A 199 -0.97 37.26 12.08
C GLU A 199 -0.81 37.40 13.60
N LEU A 200 -1.38 36.43 14.33
CA LEU A 200 -1.16 36.24 15.76
C LEU A 200 -0.44 34.91 16.01
N ILE A 201 0.79 34.97 16.50
CA ILE A 201 1.59 33.77 16.81
C ILE A 201 2.00 33.73 18.27
N ILE A 202 2.13 32.53 18.83
CA ILE A 202 2.69 32.36 20.18
C ILE A 202 4.18 32.09 20.03
N HIS A 203 5.00 32.89 20.70
CA HIS A 203 6.45 32.76 20.71
C HIS A 203 6.98 32.97 22.12
N ASN A 204 7.74 32.02 22.66
CA ASN A 204 8.29 32.07 24.02
C ASN A 204 7.24 32.43 25.11
N ASN A 205 6.02 31.88 24.98
CA ASN A 205 4.88 32.12 25.86
C ASN A 205 4.28 33.54 25.82
N GLU A 206 4.76 34.41 24.93
CA GLU A 206 4.16 35.70 24.61
C GLU A 206 3.32 35.59 23.32
N LEU A 207 2.36 36.49 23.17
CA LEU A 207 1.59 36.62 21.93
C LEU A 207 2.25 37.69 21.07
N LEU A 208 2.72 37.30 19.88
CA LEU A 208 3.25 38.24 18.91
C LEU A 208 2.18 38.65 17.91
N LEU A 209 2.11 39.96 17.69
CA LEU A 209 1.27 40.62 16.71
C LEU A 209 2.18 41.06 15.57
N MET A 210 1.97 40.48 14.39
CA MET A 210 2.71 40.89 13.21
C MET A 210 1.82 41.73 12.31
N HIS A 211 2.31 42.91 11.96
CA HIS A 211 1.61 43.88 11.13
C HIS A 211 1.97 43.73 9.66
N THR A 212 1.08 44.21 8.78
CA THR A 212 1.29 44.19 7.32
C THR A 212 2.51 44.97 6.85
N ASP A 213 2.97 45.97 7.61
CA ASP A 213 4.20 46.72 7.34
C ASP A 213 5.48 45.99 7.78
N GLY A 214 5.34 44.82 8.40
CA GLY A 214 6.43 43.99 8.93
C GLY A 214 6.81 44.27 10.37
N SER A 215 6.18 45.23 11.06
CA SER A 215 6.43 45.47 12.47
C SER A 215 5.91 44.33 13.35
N ILE A 216 6.69 43.96 14.36
CA ILE A 216 6.41 42.86 15.28
C ILE A 216 6.31 43.41 16.70
N TYR A 217 5.15 43.22 17.33
CA TYR A 217 4.93 43.57 18.73
C TYR A 217 4.72 42.31 19.57
N SER A 218 5.30 42.25 20.76
CA SER A 218 4.95 41.25 21.76
C SER A 218 3.95 41.79 22.76
N PHE A 219 3.09 40.88 23.21
CA PHE A 219 2.14 41.09 24.28
C PHE A 219 2.28 39.99 25.32
N ASN A 220 2.61 40.38 26.55
CA ASN A 220 2.84 39.48 27.68
C ASN A 220 1.67 39.43 28.68
N GLY A 221 0.53 40.06 28.34
CA GLY A 221 -0.66 40.08 29.18
C GLY A 221 -0.94 41.44 29.82
N GLY A 222 -0.05 42.42 29.68
CA GLY A 222 -0.26 43.78 30.17
C GLY A 222 0.19 44.89 29.22
N ILE A 223 1.37 44.75 28.59
CA ILE A 223 1.98 45.84 27.81
C ILE A 223 2.38 45.31 26.42
N PHE A 224 2.22 46.16 25.41
CA PHE A 224 2.78 45.95 24.08
C PHE A 224 4.21 46.48 23.99
N GLN A 225 5.12 45.66 23.49
CA GLN A 225 6.50 46.06 23.21
C GLN A 225 6.85 45.76 21.77
N GLN A 226 7.38 46.74 21.03
CA GLN A 226 7.93 46.49 19.71
C GLN A 226 9.21 45.65 19.85
N LEU A 227 9.20 44.45 19.24
CA LEU A 227 10.34 43.54 19.25
C LEU A 227 11.29 43.80 18.07
N ASP A 228 10.72 43.90 16.87
CA ASP A 228 11.48 43.98 15.64
C ASP A 228 10.66 44.55 14.47
N VAL A 229 11.32 44.76 13.34
CA VAL A 229 10.69 45.09 12.05
C VAL A 229 11.32 44.24 10.97
N LEU A 230 10.50 43.46 10.26
CA LEU A 230 10.99 42.61 9.18
C LEU A 230 11.67 43.44 8.08
N PRO A 231 12.80 42.96 7.53
CA PRO A 231 13.50 43.64 6.44
C PRO A 231 12.61 43.92 5.22
N ARG A 232 12.87 45.04 4.53
CA ARG A 232 12.12 45.44 3.32
C ARG A 232 12.12 44.39 2.21
N VAL A 233 13.14 43.54 2.15
CA VAL A 233 13.21 42.43 1.18
C VAL A 233 12.08 41.41 1.39
N ILE A 234 11.55 41.27 2.61
CA ILE A 234 10.40 40.43 2.92
C ILE A 234 9.10 41.23 2.74
N THR A 235 9.01 42.42 3.33
CA THR A 235 7.73 43.16 3.40
C THR A 235 7.23 43.63 2.04
N LYS A 236 8.14 43.92 1.09
CA LYS A 236 7.77 44.30 -0.28
C LYS A 236 7.09 43.17 -1.08
N GLU A 237 7.29 41.91 -0.67
CA GLU A 237 6.76 40.71 -1.34
C GLU A 237 5.37 40.31 -0.82
N GLY A 238 4.82 41.09 0.12
CA GLY A 238 3.52 40.86 0.73
C GLY A 238 3.52 39.66 1.68
N ILE A 239 3.48 39.92 2.99
CA ILE A 239 3.42 38.86 4.00
C ILE A 239 2.03 38.22 3.98
N PHE A 240 1.97 36.89 3.86
CA PHE A 240 0.72 36.15 3.85
C PHE A 240 0.52 35.32 5.12
N SER A 241 1.46 34.44 5.43
CA SER A 241 1.39 33.48 6.53
C SER A 241 2.65 33.52 7.39
N ILE A 242 2.51 33.32 8.70
CA ILE A 242 3.65 33.34 9.61
C ILE A 242 3.49 32.20 10.62
N LYS A 243 4.60 31.51 10.93
CA LYS A 243 4.61 30.46 11.93
C LYS A 243 5.86 30.51 12.79
N ASN A 244 5.70 30.22 14.08
CA ASN A 244 6.83 29.98 14.94
C ASN A 244 7.48 28.62 14.63
N ILE A 245 8.80 28.59 14.43
CA ILE A 245 9.55 27.33 14.26
C ILE A 245 10.13 26.87 15.60
N ASP A 246 10.83 27.76 16.31
CA ASP A 246 11.45 27.44 17.60
C ASP A 246 11.56 28.67 18.52
N LYS A 247 12.57 28.72 19.40
CA LYS A 247 12.75 29.81 20.37
C LYS A 247 13.29 31.10 19.76
N SER A 248 13.86 31.06 18.56
CA SER A 248 14.45 32.22 17.88
C SER A 248 13.96 32.38 16.44
N LEU A 249 13.52 31.30 15.81
CA LEU A 249 13.20 31.28 14.39
C LEU A 249 11.69 31.39 14.14
N ILE A 250 11.34 32.26 13.21
CA ILE A 250 10.02 32.33 12.60
C ILE A 250 10.11 32.04 11.09
N ALA A 251 9.06 31.42 10.58
CA ALA A 251 8.81 31.20 9.17
C ALA A 251 7.87 32.28 8.66
N VAL A 252 8.25 32.98 7.59
CA VAL A 252 7.44 34.04 6.97
C VAL A 252 7.18 33.66 5.52
N GLY A 253 5.93 33.31 5.23
CA GLY A 253 5.43 33.02 3.90
C GLY A 253 4.94 34.29 3.22
N THR A 254 5.33 34.48 1.97
CA THR A 254 5.01 35.67 1.17
C THR A 254 4.06 35.37 0.02
N ILE A 255 3.60 36.42 -0.67
CA ILE A 255 2.75 36.30 -1.86
C ILE A 255 3.59 36.00 -3.10
N SER A 256 4.79 36.59 -3.22
CA SER A 256 5.56 36.54 -4.47
C SER A 256 7.00 36.04 -4.36
N ALA A 257 7.49 35.68 -3.17
CA ALA A 257 8.89 35.30 -2.98
C ALA A 257 9.07 34.08 -2.06
N GLY A 258 8.08 33.20 -1.97
CA GLY A 258 8.21 31.95 -1.22
C GLY A 258 8.34 32.17 0.28
N LEU A 259 9.21 31.38 0.91
CA LEU A 259 9.39 31.28 2.34
C LEU A 259 10.71 31.91 2.81
N PHE A 260 10.65 32.74 3.85
CA PHE A 260 11.81 33.24 4.58
C PHE A 260 11.87 32.64 5.99
N ILE A 261 13.06 32.20 6.41
CA ILE A 261 13.34 31.85 7.81
C ILE A 261 14.10 33.00 8.44
N TYR A 262 13.52 33.61 9.47
CA TYR A 262 14.05 34.80 10.12
C TYR A 262 14.40 34.51 11.59
N ASP A 263 15.60 34.89 11.99
CA ASP A 263 16.07 34.79 13.38
C ASP A 263 15.78 36.12 14.11
N LEU A 264 14.81 36.09 15.02
CA LEU A 264 14.39 37.25 15.82
C LEU A 264 15.49 37.78 16.75
N ASN A 265 16.42 36.93 17.18
CA ASN A 265 17.49 37.34 18.09
C ASN A 265 18.63 38.01 17.32
N LYS A 266 19.02 37.43 16.18
CA LYS A 266 20.10 37.96 15.33
C LYS A 266 19.62 39.07 14.38
N ARG A 267 18.31 39.16 14.17
CA ARG A 267 17.66 40.07 13.20
C ARG A 267 18.13 39.84 11.77
N THR A 268 18.35 38.58 11.41
CA THR A 268 18.89 38.18 10.12
C THR A 268 18.01 37.13 9.45
N ILE A 269 17.92 37.21 8.13
CA ILE A 269 17.38 36.11 7.31
C ILE A 269 18.40 34.99 7.37
N ILE A 270 17.96 33.84 7.88
CA ILE A 270 18.75 32.61 7.92
C ILE A 270 18.69 31.91 6.59
N GLU A 271 17.52 31.95 5.94
CA GLU A 271 17.23 31.17 4.76
C GLU A 271 16.07 31.77 3.97
N HIS A 272 16.13 31.60 2.64
CA HIS A 272 15.09 31.96 1.69
C HIS A 272 14.90 30.79 0.72
N ILE A 273 13.65 30.35 0.56
CA ILE A 273 13.27 29.18 -0.22
C ILE A 273 12.13 29.58 -1.15
N ASP A 274 12.35 29.45 -2.46
CA ASP A 274 11.39 29.80 -3.51
C ASP A 274 11.23 28.66 -4.54
N ALA A 275 10.54 28.93 -5.65
CA ALA A 275 10.36 27.98 -6.76
C ALA A 275 11.68 27.50 -7.37
N THR A 276 12.76 28.30 -7.32
CA THR A 276 14.09 27.89 -7.78
C THR A 276 14.72 26.84 -6.85
N ASN A 277 14.28 26.80 -5.59
CA ASN A 277 14.68 25.80 -4.60
C ASN A 277 13.75 24.57 -4.56
N GLY A 278 12.72 24.52 -5.43
CA GLY A 278 11.87 23.35 -5.62
C GLY A 278 10.44 23.47 -5.08
N LEU A 279 10.01 24.66 -4.63
CA LEU A 279 8.58 24.90 -4.37
C LEU A 279 7.76 24.84 -5.67
N ASN A 280 6.51 24.39 -5.59
CA ASN A 280 5.61 24.40 -6.75
C ASN A 280 5.04 25.79 -7.04
N ASP A 281 5.03 26.68 -6.05
CA ASP A 281 4.52 28.05 -6.11
C ASP A 281 5.21 28.89 -5.02
N ASP A 282 5.36 30.18 -5.27
CA ASP A 282 5.95 31.14 -4.33
C ASP A 282 4.90 31.76 -3.37
N THR A 283 3.61 31.55 -3.65
CA THR A 283 2.52 32.02 -2.80
C THR A 283 2.29 31.05 -1.64
N ILE A 284 2.73 31.42 -0.44
CA ILE A 284 2.65 30.57 0.76
C ILE A 284 1.41 30.91 1.58
N LEU A 285 0.33 30.14 1.39
CA LEU A 285 -0.95 30.35 2.05
C LEU A 285 -0.95 29.89 3.51
N ALA A 286 -0.29 28.78 3.81
CA ALA A 286 -0.25 28.20 5.15
C ALA A 286 1.13 27.63 5.49
N ILE A 287 1.50 27.73 6.77
CA ILE A 287 2.74 27.16 7.31
C ILE A 287 2.42 26.42 8.61
N ASN A 288 2.84 25.18 8.71
CA ASN A 288 2.87 24.48 9.99
C ASN A 288 4.12 23.62 10.12
N VAL A 289 4.51 23.34 11.37
CA VAL A 289 5.78 22.70 11.70
C VAL A 289 5.46 21.43 12.46
N ASP A 290 6.04 20.31 12.02
CA ASP A 290 5.86 19.03 12.70
C ASP A 290 6.69 18.94 14.00
N VAL A 291 6.48 17.87 14.77
CA VAL A 291 7.19 17.65 16.06
C VAL A 291 8.70 17.49 15.92
N LYS A 292 9.21 17.24 14.71
CA LYS A 292 10.64 17.14 14.39
C LYS A 292 11.22 18.46 13.89
N GLY A 293 10.38 19.47 13.68
CA GLY A 293 10.74 20.78 13.20
C GLY A 293 10.76 20.91 11.68
N ASN A 294 10.27 19.91 10.93
CA ASN A 294 10.12 20.04 9.47
C ASN A 294 8.92 20.94 9.16
N ILE A 295 9.00 21.63 8.03
CA ILE A 295 8.03 22.67 7.66
C ILE A 295 7.14 22.13 6.55
N TRP A 296 5.83 22.16 6.77
CA TRP A 296 4.81 21.91 5.77
C TRP A 296 4.22 23.22 5.29
N LEU A 297 4.11 23.37 3.98
CA LEU A 297 3.62 24.56 3.29
C LEU A 297 2.37 24.23 2.47
N GLY A 298 1.33 25.02 2.67
CA GLY A 298 0.14 25.04 1.83
C GLY A 298 0.33 26.17 0.84
N LEU A 299 0.34 25.85 -0.46
CA LEU A 299 0.62 26.79 -1.52
C LEU A 299 -0.66 27.14 -2.28
N ASP A 300 -0.60 28.23 -3.07
CA ASP A 300 -1.66 28.51 -4.05
C ASP A 300 -1.72 27.44 -5.17
N ASN A 301 -0.59 26.76 -5.41
CA ASN A 301 -0.51 25.60 -6.28
C ASN A 301 0.31 24.46 -5.66
N GLY A 302 -0.36 23.60 -4.91
CA GLY A 302 0.22 22.39 -4.34
C GLY A 302 0.60 22.49 -2.86
N ILE A 303 1.39 21.53 -2.42
CA ILE A 303 1.87 21.38 -1.04
C ILE A 303 3.37 21.15 -1.09
N SER A 304 4.14 21.77 -0.21
CA SER A 304 5.58 21.49 -0.07
C SER A 304 5.95 21.07 1.35
N TYR A 305 6.95 20.22 1.45
CA TYR A 305 7.53 19.71 2.68
C TYR A 305 9.03 20.01 2.67
N ILE A 306 9.52 20.66 3.73
CA ILE A 306 10.89 21.12 3.87
C ILE A 306 11.50 20.46 5.10
N GLU A 307 12.59 19.71 4.89
CA GLU A 307 13.30 19.07 6.00
C GLU A 307 14.19 20.04 6.76
N LYS A 308 14.08 20.03 8.09
CA LYS A 308 14.89 20.90 8.97
C LYS A 308 16.40 20.65 8.86
N GLN A 309 16.78 19.42 8.48
CA GLN A 309 18.18 19.05 8.23
C GLN A 309 18.37 18.90 6.72
N GLY A 310 18.95 19.91 6.10
CA GLY A 310 19.33 19.87 4.70
C GLY A 310 20.52 18.94 4.40
N ALA A 311 20.67 18.56 3.13
CA ALA A 311 21.69 17.62 2.67
C ALA A 311 23.11 18.20 2.62
N LEU A 312 23.18 19.49 2.30
CA LEU A 312 24.41 20.19 1.97
C LEU A 312 24.74 21.20 3.06
N LYS A 313 26.03 21.35 3.33
CA LYS A 313 26.55 22.32 4.28
C LYS A 313 27.55 23.22 3.57
N THR A 314 27.31 24.52 3.59
CA THR A 314 28.19 25.50 2.98
C THR A 314 29.39 25.75 3.89
N ILE A 315 30.60 25.36 3.51
CA ILE A 315 31.80 25.64 4.33
C ILE A 315 32.52 26.93 3.92
N PHE A 316 32.19 27.47 2.75
CA PHE A 316 32.73 28.72 2.22
C PHE A 316 31.75 29.34 1.22
N ASP A 317 31.54 30.64 1.28
CA ASP A 317 30.50 31.38 0.54
C ASP A 317 31.00 32.75 -0.01
N LYS A 318 32.33 32.98 0.00
CA LYS A 318 32.89 34.31 -0.30
C LYS A 318 33.33 34.48 -1.75
N GLY A 319 33.15 33.49 -2.61
CA GLY A 319 33.46 33.59 -4.03
C GLY A 319 33.63 32.25 -4.74
N ALA A 320 33.55 32.31 -6.08
CA ALA A 320 33.72 31.19 -6.98
C ALA A 320 35.01 30.42 -6.66
N THR A 321 34.87 29.14 -6.35
CA THR A 321 35.99 28.28 -5.98
C THR A 321 36.29 27.30 -7.10
N TYR A 322 37.55 27.20 -7.50
CA TYR A 322 37.99 26.36 -8.63
C TYR A 322 38.61 25.04 -8.18
N LYS A 323 39.21 25.01 -6.99
CA LYS A 323 39.87 23.81 -6.45
C LYS A 323 40.01 23.86 -4.94
N VAL A 324 39.92 22.68 -4.32
CA VAL A 324 40.21 22.46 -2.91
C VAL A 324 41.46 21.57 -2.80
N ILE A 325 42.37 21.90 -1.89
CA ILE A 325 43.44 20.98 -1.45
C ILE A 325 43.41 20.90 0.06
N THR A 326 43.43 19.70 0.61
CA THR A 326 43.59 19.50 2.05
C THR A 326 44.87 18.75 2.36
N THR A 327 45.64 19.33 3.28
CA THR A 327 46.81 18.72 3.91
C THR A 327 46.45 18.30 5.34
N ALA A 328 47.33 17.58 6.05
CA ALA A 328 47.03 16.98 7.35
C ALA A 328 46.37 17.92 8.40
N ALA A 329 46.56 19.24 8.31
CA ALA A 329 45.93 20.21 9.22
C ALA A 329 45.30 21.44 8.54
N THR A 330 45.34 21.53 7.21
CA THR A 330 45.05 22.79 6.51
C THR A 330 44.30 22.55 5.19
N THR A 331 43.20 23.27 4.99
CA THR A 331 42.45 23.31 3.73
C THR A 331 42.69 24.63 3.02
N LEU A 332 43.08 24.55 1.75
CA LEU A 332 43.30 25.68 0.86
C LEU A 332 42.21 25.71 -0.23
N LEU A 333 41.73 26.90 -0.55
CA LEU A 333 40.76 27.15 -1.63
C LEU A 333 41.36 28.08 -2.67
N ALA A 334 41.38 27.61 -3.92
CA ALA A 334 41.66 28.41 -5.08
C ALA A 334 40.38 29.12 -5.52
N THR A 335 40.34 30.45 -5.45
CA THR A 335 39.12 31.22 -5.75
C THR A 335 39.37 32.33 -6.75
N ASN A 336 38.29 32.94 -7.23
CA ASN A 336 38.34 34.12 -8.09
C ASN A 336 38.81 35.41 -7.38
N LYS A 337 38.87 35.41 -6.05
CA LYS A 337 39.28 36.56 -5.21
C LYS A 337 40.62 36.33 -4.49
N GLY A 338 41.25 35.19 -4.71
CA GLY A 338 42.55 34.84 -4.17
C GLY A 338 42.59 33.47 -3.51
N LEU A 339 43.63 33.24 -2.71
CA LEU A 339 43.83 32.01 -1.96
C LEU A 339 43.20 32.14 -0.57
N TYR A 340 42.32 31.22 -0.20
CA TYR A 340 41.79 31.15 1.17
C TYR A 340 42.35 29.93 1.92
N ILE A 341 42.48 30.07 3.23
CA ILE A 341 43.00 29.04 4.12
C ILE A 341 42.09 28.85 5.34
N SER A 342 41.90 27.59 5.73
CA SER A 342 41.34 27.18 7.01
C SER A 342 42.29 26.19 7.69
N GLU A 343 42.52 26.39 8.99
CA GLU A 343 43.27 25.46 9.85
C GLU A 343 42.29 24.69 10.74
N GLY A 344 42.13 23.39 10.48
CA GLY A 344 41.14 22.56 11.16
C GLY A 344 39.69 22.99 10.89
N LYS A 345 38.97 23.40 11.95
CA LYS A 345 37.57 23.84 11.89
C LYS A 345 37.40 25.37 11.93
N GLN A 346 38.49 26.12 11.75
CA GLN A 346 38.44 27.58 11.79
C GLN A 346 37.80 28.15 10.52
N PRO A 347 37.20 29.36 10.57
CA PRO A 347 36.71 30.03 9.37
C PRO A 347 37.80 30.25 8.32
N PHE A 348 37.41 30.23 7.05
CA PHE A 348 38.34 30.55 5.97
C PHE A 348 38.77 32.02 6.01
N THR A 349 40.08 32.23 5.94
CA THR A 349 40.72 33.55 5.89
C THR A 349 41.51 33.72 4.60
N PRO A 350 41.56 34.93 4.00
CA PRO A 350 42.37 35.16 2.81
C PRO A 350 43.86 35.13 3.14
N VAL A 351 44.66 34.48 2.31
CA VAL A 351 46.12 34.50 2.43
C VAL A 351 46.63 35.87 1.95
N PRO A 352 47.45 36.59 2.74
CA PRO A 352 47.99 37.88 2.32
C PRO A 352 48.74 37.80 0.99
N LYS A 353 48.60 38.84 0.15
CA LYS A 353 49.23 38.97 -1.18
C LYS A 353 48.78 37.93 -2.21
N SER A 354 47.63 37.29 -2.01
CA SER A 354 47.04 36.34 -2.95
C SER A 354 45.89 36.91 -3.79
N GLN A 355 45.67 38.24 -3.76
CA GLN A 355 44.57 38.88 -4.46
C GLN A 355 44.66 38.67 -5.97
N GLY A 356 43.59 38.13 -6.56
CA GLY A 356 43.48 37.85 -8.00
C GLY A 356 42.88 36.47 -8.26
N GLN A 357 42.91 36.04 -9.51
CA GLN A 357 42.41 34.72 -9.92
C GLN A 357 43.44 33.64 -9.58
N VAL A 358 43.04 32.68 -8.74
CA VAL A 358 43.84 31.47 -8.47
C VAL A 358 43.23 30.30 -9.24
N TRP A 359 43.71 29.99 -10.43
CA TRP A 359 43.11 28.98 -11.32
C TRP A 359 43.26 27.54 -10.84
N ASN A 360 44.38 27.22 -10.21
CA ASN A 360 44.69 25.86 -9.80
C ASN A 360 45.74 25.85 -8.69
N MET A 361 45.86 24.71 -8.01
CA MET A 361 46.87 24.44 -7.02
C MET A 361 47.46 23.04 -7.23
N GLN A 362 48.75 22.88 -6.98
CA GLN A 362 49.41 21.58 -7.00
C GLN A 362 50.29 21.41 -5.78
N GLN A 363 50.05 20.34 -5.01
CA GLN A 363 50.91 20.00 -3.88
C GLN A 363 52.22 19.36 -4.35
N ASN A 364 53.32 19.72 -3.70
CA ASN A 364 54.63 19.10 -3.90
C ASN A 364 55.32 18.87 -2.54
N LYS A 365 56.53 18.29 -2.56
CA LYS A 365 57.33 18.03 -1.34
C LYS A 365 57.70 19.30 -0.55
N ASN A 366 57.73 20.46 -1.21
CA ASN A 366 58.20 21.72 -0.67
C ASN A 366 57.06 22.65 -0.20
N GLY A 367 55.80 22.36 -0.50
CA GLY A 367 54.65 23.24 -0.25
C GLY A 367 53.56 23.04 -1.29
N VAL A 368 52.81 24.10 -1.58
CA VAL A 368 51.74 24.08 -2.58
C VAL A 368 52.02 25.15 -3.63
N PHE A 369 52.13 24.76 -4.89
CA PHE A 369 52.17 25.71 -6.00
C PHE A 369 50.78 26.28 -6.24
N ILE A 370 50.74 27.59 -6.44
CA ILE A 370 49.53 28.37 -6.66
C ILE A 370 49.63 28.97 -8.07
N CYS A 371 48.77 28.49 -8.96
CA CYS A 371 48.65 28.97 -10.34
C CYS A 371 47.74 30.20 -10.34
N HIS A 372 48.29 31.37 -10.62
CA HIS A 372 47.65 32.66 -10.44
C HIS A 372 47.69 33.48 -11.73
N ASP A 373 46.75 34.43 -11.91
CA ASP A 373 46.75 35.35 -13.05
C ASP A 373 48.03 36.20 -13.22
N ASN A 374 48.77 36.43 -12.13
CA ASN A 374 50.03 37.16 -12.09
C ASN A 374 51.26 36.22 -12.11
N GLY A 375 51.05 34.91 -12.20
CA GLY A 375 52.10 33.92 -12.40
C GLY A 375 52.03 32.72 -11.46
N LEU A 376 53.19 32.15 -11.14
CA LEU A 376 53.33 31.00 -10.26
C LEU A 376 53.89 31.45 -8.91
N PHE A 377 53.22 31.01 -7.86
CA PHE A 377 53.62 31.25 -6.48
C PHE A 377 53.82 29.92 -5.75
N LEU A 378 54.66 29.93 -4.73
CA LEU A 378 54.84 28.83 -3.80
C LEU A 378 54.28 29.25 -2.43
N TYR A 379 53.28 28.52 -1.96
CA TYR A 379 52.79 28.63 -0.61
C TYR A 379 53.54 27.64 0.31
N LYS A 380 54.29 28.17 1.28
CA LYS A 380 55.09 27.39 2.23
C LYS A 380 55.18 28.13 3.56
N LYS A 381 55.04 27.41 4.69
CA LYS A 381 55.17 27.99 6.05
C LYS A 381 54.31 29.25 6.26
N LYS A 382 53.03 29.21 5.84
CA LYS A 382 52.07 30.34 5.92
C LYS A 382 52.47 31.60 5.14
N GLN A 383 53.39 31.49 4.19
CA GLN A 383 53.79 32.58 3.32
C GLN A 383 53.59 32.21 1.86
N LEU A 384 53.11 33.17 1.09
CA LEU A 384 53.03 33.08 -0.37
C LEU A 384 54.24 33.79 -0.98
N GLN A 385 55.04 33.06 -1.74
CA GLN A 385 56.26 33.57 -2.36
C GLN A 385 56.15 33.49 -3.89
N PRO A 386 56.34 34.61 -4.63
CA PRO A 386 56.38 34.55 -6.09
C PRO A 386 57.61 33.77 -6.55
N ILE A 387 57.43 32.84 -7.49
CA ILE A 387 58.53 32.09 -8.11
C ILE A 387 58.66 32.34 -9.61
N TYR A 388 57.58 32.79 -10.26
CA TYR A 388 57.58 33.23 -11.65
C TYR A 388 56.44 34.22 -11.90
N THR A 389 56.72 35.45 -12.31
CA THR A 389 55.72 36.53 -12.41
C THR A 389 55.66 37.21 -13.78
N LYS A 390 56.19 36.55 -14.82
CA LYS A 390 56.21 37.13 -16.18
C LYS A 390 54.87 37.02 -16.89
N ILE A 391 54.09 35.99 -16.58
CA ILE A 391 52.79 35.72 -17.20
C ILE A 391 51.95 34.84 -16.26
N GLY A 392 50.63 35.04 -16.29
CA GLY A 392 49.67 34.19 -15.60
C GLY A 392 49.81 32.70 -15.91
N VAL A 393 49.74 31.91 -14.85
CA VAL A 393 49.87 30.44 -14.89
C VAL A 393 48.52 29.83 -14.55
N MET A 394 48.03 28.94 -15.41
CA MET A 394 46.75 28.27 -15.26
C MET A 394 46.88 26.88 -14.65
N ASN A 395 47.96 26.16 -14.99
CA ASN A 395 48.15 24.78 -14.55
C ASN A 395 49.64 24.47 -14.45
N ILE A 396 49.99 23.54 -13.55
CA ILE A 396 51.35 23.02 -13.42
C ILE A 396 51.27 21.54 -13.06
N CYS A 397 52.18 20.74 -13.60
CA CYS A 397 52.28 19.33 -13.29
C CYS A 397 53.73 18.84 -13.27
N GLN A 398 54.15 18.17 -12.19
CA GLN A 398 55.49 17.59 -12.04
C GLN A 398 55.62 16.26 -12.79
N PHE A 399 56.78 16.04 -13.41
CA PHE A 399 57.16 14.71 -13.92
C PHE A 399 57.75 13.86 -12.79
N GLY A 400 56.92 13.01 -12.19
CA GLY A 400 57.34 12.07 -11.15
C GLY A 400 58.14 12.73 -10.03
N LYS A 401 59.31 12.19 -9.74
CA LYS A 401 60.22 12.72 -8.70
C LYS A 401 61.28 13.68 -9.25
N THR A 402 61.17 14.13 -10.50
CA THR A 402 62.15 15.01 -11.15
C THR A 402 61.92 16.48 -10.81
N ASP A 403 62.89 17.34 -11.11
CA ASP A 403 62.74 18.81 -11.01
C ASP A 403 62.03 19.42 -12.23
N ASN A 404 61.51 18.62 -13.14
CA ASN A 404 60.92 19.07 -14.39
C ASN A 404 59.40 19.08 -14.30
N TYR A 405 58.78 20.09 -14.92
CA TYR A 405 57.34 20.32 -14.88
C TYR A 405 56.83 20.74 -16.24
N LEU A 406 55.56 20.42 -16.51
CA LEU A 406 54.76 21.14 -17.50
C LEU A 406 54.05 22.31 -16.82
N MET A 407 54.10 23.48 -17.44
CA MET A 407 53.44 24.69 -16.98
C MET A 407 52.58 25.29 -18.08
N SER A 408 51.27 25.37 -17.85
CA SER A 408 50.31 26.04 -18.74
C SER A 408 50.19 27.52 -18.35
N THR A 409 50.28 28.41 -19.33
CA THR A 409 50.15 29.87 -19.17
C THR A 409 49.12 30.42 -20.16
N TYR A 410 48.79 31.71 -20.05
CA TYR A 410 47.88 32.36 -20.99
C TYR A 410 48.36 32.40 -22.46
N ILE A 411 49.67 32.23 -22.73
CA ILE A 411 50.22 32.26 -24.11
C ILE A 411 50.84 30.93 -24.56
N GLY A 412 50.57 29.84 -23.84
CA GLY A 412 51.00 28.49 -24.23
C GLY A 412 51.56 27.65 -23.08
N VAL A 413 52.02 26.46 -23.45
CA VAL A 413 52.55 25.45 -22.51
C VAL A 413 54.07 25.39 -22.59
N TYR A 414 54.71 25.36 -21.44
CA TYR A 414 56.16 25.35 -21.30
C TYR A 414 56.62 24.09 -20.58
N LEU A 415 57.70 23.50 -21.08
CA LEU A 415 58.51 22.56 -20.32
C LEU A 415 59.50 23.39 -19.49
N ILE A 416 59.44 23.25 -18.17
CA ILE A 416 60.25 24.03 -17.24
C ILE A 416 60.99 23.13 -16.26
N GLN A 417 62.05 23.67 -15.68
CA GLN A 417 62.74 23.10 -14.53
C GLN A 417 62.63 24.07 -13.37
N ILE A 418 62.31 23.54 -12.18
CA ILE A 418 62.25 24.32 -10.95
C ILE A 418 63.31 23.80 -9.98
N ARG A 419 64.36 24.59 -9.77
CA ARG A 419 65.43 24.30 -8.80
C ARG A 419 65.64 25.50 -7.89
N ASN A 420 65.71 25.26 -6.58
CA ASN A 420 65.86 26.33 -5.58
C ASN A 420 64.86 27.48 -5.76
N ASN A 421 63.59 27.15 -6.03
CA ASN A 421 62.49 28.09 -6.31
C ASN A 421 62.71 29.02 -7.52
N LYS A 422 63.68 28.72 -8.40
CA LYS A 422 63.87 29.42 -9.67
C LYS A 422 63.31 28.59 -10.81
N VAL A 423 62.52 29.24 -11.66
CA VAL A 423 61.94 28.64 -12.87
C VAL A 423 62.86 28.90 -14.06
N THR A 424 63.34 27.83 -14.69
CA THR A 424 64.08 27.86 -15.95
C THR A 424 63.20 27.28 -17.05
N ILE A 425 63.01 28.02 -18.14
CA ILE A 425 62.27 27.52 -19.32
C ILE A 425 63.23 26.64 -20.12
N ILE A 426 62.86 25.37 -20.31
CA ILE A 426 63.59 24.43 -21.16
C ILE A 426 63.10 24.59 -22.60
N ASP A 427 61.78 24.57 -22.80
CA ASP A 427 61.17 24.65 -24.13
C ASP A 427 59.76 25.26 -24.08
N LYS A 428 59.34 25.87 -25.19
CA LYS A 428 57.94 26.30 -25.41
C LYS A 428 57.30 25.31 -26.38
N LEU A 429 56.32 24.55 -25.89
CA LEU A 429 55.65 23.54 -26.69
C LEU A 429 54.70 24.19 -27.69
N LYS A 430 54.55 23.56 -28.87
CA LYS A 430 53.63 24.00 -29.93
C LYS A 430 52.15 24.00 -29.50
N ASN A 431 51.82 23.32 -28.39
CA ASN A 431 50.45 23.22 -27.93
C ASN A 431 50.02 24.50 -27.19
N THR A 432 48.86 25.02 -27.56
CA THR A 432 48.23 26.19 -26.92
C THR A 432 46.94 25.74 -26.27
N ASN A 433 46.71 26.15 -25.02
CA ASN A 433 45.44 25.98 -24.29
C ASN A 433 45.19 24.59 -23.69
N VAL A 434 46.09 24.13 -22.83
CA VAL A 434 45.85 22.96 -21.96
C VAL A 434 44.94 23.35 -20.80
N THR A 435 43.82 22.64 -20.66
CA THR A 435 42.80 22.88 -19.62
C THR A 435 43.02 22.03 -18.38
N LYS A 436 43.44 20.77 -18.52
CA LYS A 436 43.80 19.88 -17.41
C LYS A 436 45.16 19.22 -17.62
N MET A 437 45.87 19.01 -16.52
CA MET A 437 47.13 18.27 -16.46
C MET A 437 47.05 17.28 -15.30
N LEU A 438 47.34 16.01 -15.55
CA LEU A 438 47.33 14.94 -14.55
C LEU A 438 48.61 14.12 -14.70
N TYR A 439 49.27 13.80 -13.59
CA TYR A 439 50.41 12.90 -13.59
C TYR A 439 49.95 11.45 -13.38
N ASP A 440 50.44 10.54 -14.20
CA ASP A 440 50.21 9.10 -14.09
C ASP A 440 51.48 8.41 -13.62
N GLU A 441 51.42 7.81 -12.43
CA GLU A 441 52.54 7.05 -11.86
C GLU A 441 52.85 5.79 -12.65
N ASN A 442 51.84 5.13 -13.24
CA ASN A 442 52.02 3.86 -13.93
C ASN A 442 52.81 4.01 -15.22
N SER A 443 52.49 5.03 -16.01
CA SER A 443 53.20 5.34 -17.25
C SER A 443 54.32 6.37 -17.08
N ASN A 444 54.56 6.86 -15.85
CA ASN A 444 55.47 7.97 -15.54
C ASN A 444 55.33 9.14 -16.53
N SER A 445 54.07 9.51 -16.81
CA SER A 445 53.71 10.45 -17.86
C SER A 445 52.82 11.57 -17.30
N VAL A 446 52.91 12.76 -17.89
CA VAL A 446 51.91 13.81 -17.68
C VAL A 446 50.92 13.78 -18.83
N TRP A 447 49.65 13.56 -18.50
CA TRP A 447 48.53 13.60 -19.41
C TRP A 447 47.90 14.98 -19.41
N THR A 448 47.60 15.48 -20.61
CA THR A 448 46.98 16.79 -20.80
C THR A 448 45.79 16.67 -21.73
N ILE A 449 44.85 17.59 -21.58
CA ILE A 449 43.75 17.79 -22.54
C ILE A 449 43.68 19.27 -22.91
N ASP A 450 43.48 19.55 -24.21
CA ASP A 450 43.29 20.91 -24.72
C ASP A 450 41.81 21.27 -24.91
N ASN A 451 41.53 22.53 -25.26
CA ASN A 451 40.18 23.01 -25.58
C ASN A 451 39.51 22.25 -26.75
N ASN A 452 40.30 21.67 -27.64
CA ASN A 452 39.83 20.91 -28.79
C ASN A 452 39.62 19.43 -28.46
N LYS A 453 39.68 19.05 -27.18
CA LYS A 453 39.51 17.67 -26.70
C LYS A 453 40.58 16.71 -27.28
N ASN A 454 41.80 17.19 -27.47
CA ASN A 454 42.93 16.30 -27.77
C ASN A 454 43.64 15.92 -26.49
N VAL A 455 43.77 14.62 -26.25
CA VAL A 455 44.57 14.11 -25.13
C VAL A 455 46.01 13.93 -25.60
N ARG A 456 46.96 14.45 -24.84
CA ARG A 456 48.40 14.26 -25.09
C ARG A 456 49.09 13.67 -23.89
N GLN A 457 49.91 12.66 -24.15
CA GLN A 457 50.83 12.06 -23.20
C GLN A 457 52.20 12.72 -23.36
N TYR A 458 52.78 13.21 -22.27
CA TYR A 458 54.14 13.70 -22.22
C TYR A 458 54.97 12.79 -21.32
N GLN A 459 56.08 12.29 -21.82
CA GLN A 459 57.02 11.48 -21.06
C GLN A 459 58.34 12.22 -20.90
N PHE A 460 58.91 12.09 -19.71
CA PHE A 460 60.22 12.62 -19.39
C PHE A 460 61.04 11.51 -18.74
N THR A 461 62.05 11.01 -19.44
CA THR A 461 62.87 9.89 -18.95
C THR A 461 63.97 10.37 -18.00
N ILE A 462 64.55 9.43 -17.25
CA ILE A 462 65.70 9.68 -16.36
C ILE A 462 66.91 10.22 -17.14
N ASN A 463 67.02 9.92 -18.44
CA ASN A 463 68.10 10.41 -19.32
C ASN A 463 67.81 11.82 -19.88
N ASN A 464 66.84 12.56 -19.31
CA ASN A 464 66.39 13.86 -19.80
C ASN A 464 65.84 13.87 -21.24
N THR A 465 65.38 12.71 -21.76
CA THR A 465 64.69 12.69 -23.05
C THR A 465 63.21 13.01 -22.86
N PHE A 466 62.74 14.01 -23.60
CA PHE A 466 61.34 14.45 -23.62
C PHE A 466 60.67 13.93 -24.89
N SER A 467 59.53 13.28 -24.73
CA SER A 467 58.70 12.83 -25.85
C SER A 467 57.24 13.18 -25.62
N SER A 468 56.48 13.31 -26.71
CA SER A 468 55.05 13.58 -26.65
C SER A 468 54.29 12.73 -27.67
N LYS A 469 53.14 12.18 -27.27
CA LYS A 469 52.24 11.40 -28.12
C LYS A 469 50.83 11.96 -28.03
N GLN A 470 50.20 12.19 -29.18
CA GLN A 470 48.81 12.64 -29.26
C GLN A 470 47.87 11.44 -29.41
N HIS A 471 46.75 11.50 -28.69
CA HIS A 471 45.66 10.54 -28.71
C HIS A 471 44.36 11.27 -29.05
N SER A 472 43.70 10.85 -30.13
CA SER A 472 42.41 11.39 -30.56
C SER A 472 41.25 10.61 -29.93
N ASN A 473 40.04 11.18 -29.96
CA ASN A 473 38.78 10.58 -29.49
C ASN A 473 38.61 10.50 -27.96
N TYR A 474 39.16 11.44 -27.20
CA TYR A 474 38.99 11.51 -25.74
C TYR A 474 38.55 12.89 -25.31
N ASN A 475 37.41 12.98 -24.64
CA ASN A 475 36.73 14.25 -24.41
C ASN A 475 36.98 14.81 -23.00
N GLN A 476 37.42 13.98 -22.06
CA GLN A 476 37.86 14.36 -20.71
C GLN A 476 38.87 13.38 -20.12
N ILE A 477 39.63 13.87 -19.14
CA ILE A 477 40.47 13.07 -18.24
C ILE A 477 40.14 13.43 -16.78
N PHE A 478 40.09 12.41 -15.92
CA PHE A 478 39.83 12.56 -14.49
C PHE A 478 40.83 11.76 -13.68
N TYR A 479 41.26 12.31 -12.55
CA TYR A 479 42.00 11.54 -11.57
C TYR A 479 41.01 11.04 -10.52
N THR A 480 40.93 9.72 -10.36
CA THR A 480 40.24 9.08 -9.25
C THR A 480 41.30 8.61 -8.25
N ASP A 481 40.90 8.29 -7.02
CA ASP A 481 41.88 7.94 -5.99
C ASP A 481 42.78 6.73 -6.39
N ASN A 482 42.28 5.83 -7.25
CA ASN A 482 43.03 4.67 -7.77
C ASN A 482 43.75 4.88 -9.11
N GLN A 483 43.19 5.64 -10.06
CA GLN A 483 43.69 5.69 -11.44
C GLN A 483 43.20 6.91 -12.24
N ILE A 484 43.85 7.18 -13.38
CA ILE A 484 43.34 8.12 -14.37
C ILE A 484 42.26 7.45 -15.22
N VAL A 485 41.11 8.12 -15.32
CA VAL A 485 39.99 7.73 -16.16
C VAL A 485 39.96 8.63 -17.40
N PHE A 486 39.97 8.00 -18.56
CA PHE A 486 39.83 8.63 -19.87
C PHE A 486 38.40 8.43 -20.35
N VAL A 487 37.71 9.51 -20.72
CA VAL A 487 36.31 9.46 -21.14
C VAL A 487 36.21 9.83 -22.60
N ASN A 488 35.58 8.98 -23.40
CA ASN A 488 35.16 9.31 -24.76
C ASN A 488 33.63 9.40 -24.82
N ASP A 489 33.05 9.51 -26.03
CA ASP A 489 31.61 9.66 -26.19
C ASP A 489 30.80 8.43 -25.77
N SER A 490 31.39 7.23 -25.74
CA SER A 490 30.68 5.96 -25.52
C SER A 490 31.17 5.13 -24.33
N SER A 491 32.35 5.43 -23.77
CA SER A 491 33.06 4.56 -22.83
C SER A 491 33.95 5.33 -21.84
N LEU A 492 34.15 4.71 -20.68
CA LEU A 492 35.18 5.06 -19.70
C LEU A 492 36.33 4.06 -19.80
N LEU A 493 37.56 4.57 -19.87
CA LEU A 493 38.77 3.80 -20.16
C LEU A 493 39.86 4.10 -19.13
N THR A 494 40.75 3.15 -18.91
CA THR A 494 42.03 3.34 -18.20
C THR A 494 43.19 3.06 -19.14
N TYR A 495 44.38 3.57 -18.83
CA TYR A 495 45.58 3.34 -19.63
C TYR A 495 46.52 2.40 -18.89
N LYS A 496 46.77 1.21 -19.46
CA LYS A 496 47.65 0.19 -18.86
C LYS A 496 48.32 -0.65 -19.92
N ASP A 497 49.60 -0.96 -19.73
CA ASP A 497 50.44 -1.72 -20.67
C ASP A 497 50.42 -1.11 -22.09
N ASP A 498 50.61 0.21 -22.13
CA ASP A 498 50.57 1.07 -23.33
C ASP A 498 49.26 1.04 -24.15
N LYS A 499 48.17 0.51 -23.59
CA LYS A 499 46.87 0.39 -24.26
C LYS A 499 45.73 0.94 -23.39
N PHE A 500 44.72 1.48 -24.06
CA PHE A 500 43.46 1.84 -23.40
C PHE A 500 42.62 0.58 -23.17
N ARG A 501 42.11 0.41 -21.95
CA ARG A 501 41.26 -0.72 -21.55
C ARG A 501 39.94 -0.20 -21.01
N LEU A 502 38.85 -0.88 -21.36
CA LEU A 502 37.50 -0.52 -20.92
C LEU A 502 37.34 -0.75 -19.42
N LEU A 503 36.73 0.21 -18.73
CA LEU A 503 36.32 0.07 -17.35
C LEU A 503 34.86 -0.41 -17.30
N ASN A 504 34.67 -1.73 -17.21
CA ASN A 504 33.37 -2.40 -17.30
C ASN A 504 32.88 -3.00 -15.98
N THR A 505 33.53 -2.68 -14.86
CA THR A 505 33.13 -3.13 -13.52
C THR A 505 32.54 -1.96 -12.71
N PRO A 506 31.58 -2.19 -11.79
CA PRO A 506 31.11 -1.16 -10.88
C PRO A 506 32.25 -0.59 -10.02
N PRO A 507 32.27 0.73 -9.73
CA PRO A 507 31.24 1.72 -10.08
C PRO A 507 31.28 2.21 -11.53
N TYR A 508 32.37 1.96 -12.28
CA TYR A 508 32.58 2.54 -13.62
C TYR A 508 31.53 2.14 -14.65
N SER A 509 31.07 0.88 -14.62
CA SER A 509 30.00 0.41 -15.52
C SER A 509 28.65 1.07 -15.29
N LEU A 510 28.46 1.74 -14.16
CA LEU A 510 27.23 2.48 -13.82
C LEU A 510 27.30 3.94 -14.27
N LEU A 511 28.47 4.43 -14.65
CA LEU A 511 28.68 5.81 -15.05
C LEU A 511 28.31 6.00 -16.52
N PRO A 512 27.58 7.07 -16.87
CA PRO A 512 27.28 7.35 -18.26
C PRO A 512 28.54 7.80 -19.00
N ALA A 513 28.68 7.39 -20.25
CA ALA A 513 29.67 8.00 -21.14
C ALA A 513 29.22 9.37 -21.65
N GLY A 514 30.19 10.15 -22.14
CA GLY A 514 29.96 11.46 -22.77
C GLY A 514 29.53 12.58 -21.81
N ASN A 515 30.05 13.79 -22.06
CA ASN A 515 29.67 15.06 -21.40
C ASN A 515 29.75 15.08 -19.85
N ILE A 516 30.53 14.19 -19.24
CA ILE A 516 30.94 14.36 -17.83
C ILE A 516 31.90 15.55 -17.75
N SER A 517 31.72 16.43 -16.77
CA SER A 517 32.57 17.62 -16.55
C SER A 517 33.43 17.51 -15.28
N ALA A 518 32.99 16.73 -14.30
CA ALA A 518 33.71 16.35 -13.09
C ALA A 518 33.39 14.90 -12.71
N LEU A 519 34.36 14.19 -12.12
CA LEU A 519 34.22 12.82 -11.65
C LEU A 519 35.08 12.64 -10.39
N ALA A 520 34.50 12.03 -9.35
CA ALA A 520 35.17 11.59 -8.15
C ALA A 520 34.73 10.16 -7.83
N ILE A 521 35.67 9.29 -7.44
CA ILE A 521 35.42 7.90 -7.06
C ILE A 521 36.37 7.57 -5.92
N THR A 522 35.86 6.94 -4.85
CA THR A 522 36.69 6.53 -3.70
C THR A 522 37.60 5.35 -4.05
N ASP A 523 38.74 5.23 -3.37
CA ASP A 523 39.72 4.13 -3.52
C ASP A 523 39.10 2.72 -3.58
N ASN A 524 38.17 2.44 -2.68
CA ASN A 524 37.50 1.14 -2.61
C ASN A 524 36.37 0.96 -3.65
N GLY A 525 36.13 1.96 -4.50
CA GLY A 525 35.02 1.99 -5.46
C GLY A 525 33.63 2.03 -4.84
N SER A 526 33.50 2.23 -3.52
CA SER A 526 32.21 2.18 -2.84
C SER A 526 31.37 3.44 -3.06
N LYS A 527 31.95 4.53 -3.55
CA LYS A 527 31.23 5.76 -3.86
C LYS A 527 31.72 6.35 -5.17
N TYR A 528 30.79 6.96 -5.90
CA TYR A 528 31.10 7.79 -7.06
C TYR A 528 30.26 9.05 -7.03
N ALA A 529 30.77 10.12 -7.61
CA ALA A 529 30.03 11.34 -7.90
C ALA A 529 30.49 11.91 -9.24
N TYR A 530 29.58 12.43 -10.06
CA TYR A 530 29.93 13.04 -11.33
C TYR A 530 28.97 14.18 -11.69
N ILE A 531 29.46 15.16 -12.44
CA ILE A 531 28.62 16.23 -13.00
C ILE A 531 28.43 16.01 -14.49
N LYS A 532 27.18 15.86 -14.93
CA LYS A 532 26.82 15.75 -16.36
C LYS A 532 25.76 16.80 -16.68
N ASN A 533 25.97 17.57 -17.75
CA ASN A 533 25.06 18.63 -18.19
C ASN A 533 24.66 19.63 -17.08
N GLY A 534 25.54 19.90 -16.11
CA GLY A 534 25.26 20.81 -15.00
C GLY A 534 24.47 20.19 -13.83
N LEU A 535 24.20 18.88 -13.86
CA LEU A 535 23.56 18.14 -12.76
C LEU A 535 24.59 17.26 -12.06
N LEU A 536 24.56 17.26 -10.73
CA LEU A 536 25.40 16.41 -9.89
C LEU A 536 24.68 15.09 -9.60
N HIS A 537 25.34 13.99 -9.92
CA HIS A 537 24.89 12.64 -9.64
C HIS A 537 25.83 11.98 -8.64
N MET A 538 25.30 11.17 -7.73
CA MET A 538 26.11 10.45 -6.75
C MET A 538 25.54 9.08 -6.45
N GLY A 539 26.41 8.07 -6.41
CA GLY A 539 26.06 6.72 -6.00
C GLY A 539 26.89 6.24 -4.81
N ILE A 540 26.25 5.55 -3.87
CA ILE A 540 26.91 4.86 -2.76
C ILE A 540 26.56 3.38 -2.79
N ASN A 541 27.59 2.52 -2.74
CA ASN A 541 27.45 1.09 -2.51
C ASN A 541 27.21 0.85 -1.01
N ILE A 542 25.97 0.51 -0.67
CA ILE A 542 25.56 0.31 0.73
C ILE A 542 25.77 -1.16 1.15
N HIS A 543 25.61 -2.15 0.24
CA HIS A 543 26.04 -3.55 0.39
C HIS A 543 25.78 -4.33 -0.92
N ASN A 544 26.40 -5.52 -1.09
CA ASN A 544 26.14 -6.46 -2.21
C ASN A 544 26.34 -5.91 -3.63
N GLY A 545 27.08 -4.80 -3.81
CA GLY A 545 27.32 -4.21 -5.13
C GLY A 545 26.17 -3.35 -5.67
N HIS A 546 25.10 -3.16 -4.89
CA HIS A 546 24.01 -2.25 -5.24
C HIS A 546 24.36 -0.81 -4.86
N PHE A 547 24.31 0.08 -5.84
CA PHE A 547 24.53 1.51 -5.67
C PHE A 547 23.20 2.25 -5.58
N PHE A 548 23.08 3.11 -4.56
CA PHE A 548 21.91 3.96 -4.35
C PHE A 548 22.23 5.40 -4.76
N ALA A 549 21.33 6.02 -5.54
CA ALA A 549 21.53 7.33 -6.16
C ALA A 549 20.97 8.48 -5.30
N TYR A 550 21.81 9.44 -4.93
CA TYR A 550 21.46 10.57 -4.04
C TYR A 550 21.12 11.86 -4.82
N ASP A 551 20.81 11.77 -6.10
CA ASP A 551 20.73 12.92 -7.02
C ASP A 551 19.81 14.06 -6.53
N ASN A 552 18.67 13.72 -5.93
CA ASN A 552 17.71 14.70 -5.39
C ASN A 552 18.30 15.60 -4.29
N ALA A 553 19.35 15.14 -3.60
CA ALA A 553 20.02 15.90 -2.55
C ALA A 553 20.81 17.11 -3.11
N PHE A 554 21.02 17.18 -4.43
CA PHE A 554 21.84 18.19 -5.07
C PHE A 554 21.06 19.16 -5.96
N ASN A 555 19.72 19.11 -5.95
CA ASN A 555 18.89 19.97 -6.80
C ASN A 555 19.14 21.47 -6.57
N SER A 556 19.47 21.85 -5.34
CA SER A 556 19.81 23.24 -5.01
C SER A 556 21.12 23.73 -5.65
N LEU A 557 21.99 22.81 -6.12
CA LEU A 557 23.23 23.14 -6.81
C LEU A 557 23.06 23.28 -8.32
N ASN A 558 21.85 23.07 -8.84
CA ASN A 558 21.59 23.19 -10.27
C ASN A 558 22.00 24.59 -10.75
N ASN A 559 22.78 24.63 -11.83
CA ASN A 559 23.34 25.84 -12.43
C ASN A 559 24.37 26.63 -11.59
N GLN A 560 24.75 26.15 -10.39
CA GLN A 560 25.78 26.81 -9.58
C GLN A 560 27.21 26.38 -9.93
N PHE A 561 27.38 25.49 -10.92
CA PHE A 561 28.68 24.95 -11.30
C PHE A 561 29.45 25.85 -12.27
N ILE A 562 30.74 26.04 -12.01
CA ILE A 562 31.61 26.84 -12.86
C ILE A 562 32.05 26.02 -14.08
N LYS A 563 31.57 26.39 -15.26
CA LYS A 563 31.93 25.72 -16.53
C LYS A 563 33.44 25.69 -16.75
N GLY A 564 34.00 24.49 -16.85
CA GLY A 564 35.43 24.24 -17.10
C GLY A 564 36.28 24.08 -15.84
N TYR A 565 35.74 24.45 -14.67
CA TYR A 565 36.42 24.37 -13.38
C TYR A 565 35.62 23.54 -12.36
N GLN A 566 34.69 22.71 -12.81
CA GLN A 566 33.94 21.84 -11.90
C GLN A 566 34.88 20.90 -11.15
N PHE A 567 34.82 20.95 -9.82
CA PHE A 567 35.63 20.13 -8.95
C PHE A 567 34.75 19.35 -7.96
N LEU A 568 35.01 18.04 -7.90
CA LEU A 568 34.45 17.08 -6.96
C LEU A 568 35.60 16.31 -6.31
N GLU A 569 35.52 16.09 -5.00
CA GLU A 569 36.50 15.28 -4.27
C GLU A 569 35.82 14.58 -3.09
N PHE A 570 36.12 13.30 -2.88
CA PHE A 570 35.82 12.62 -1.63
C PHE A 570 36.97 12.84 -0.65
N TYR A 571 36.68 13.38 0.53
CA TYR A 571 37.67 13.57 1.59
C TYR A 571 37.07 13.23 2.95
N ASN A 572 37.70 12.30 3.68
CA ASN A 572 37.25 11.82 4.99
C ASN A 572 35.76 11.41 5.05
N GLY A 573 35.26 10.81 3.96
CA GLY A 573 33.88 10.32 3.88
C GLY A 573 32.85 11.34 3.40
N THR A 574 33.24 12.60 3.23
CA THR A 574 32.41 13.70 2.73
C THR A 574 32.73 14.00 1.26
N LEU A 575 31.71 14.28 0.44
CA LEU A 575 31.89 14.82 -0.90
C LEU A 575 32.00 16.34 -0.81
N ARG A 576 33.06 16.91 -1.38
CA ARG A 576 33.26 18.36 -1.52
C ARG A 576 32.91 18.78 -2.93
N ILE A 577 32.16 19.87 -3.03
CA ILE A 577 31.59 20.36 -4.26
C ILE A 577 31.91 21.85 -4.36
N THR A 578 32.49 22.25 -5.47
CA THR A 578 32.80 23.66 -5.73
C THR A 578 31.69 24.31 -6.56
N THR A 579 31.35 25.55 -6.22
CA THR A 579 30.30 26.34 -6.86
C THR A 579 30.80 27.74 -7.20
N GLU A 580 29.99 28.50 -7.93
CA GLU A 580 30.23 29.92 -8.20
C GLU A 580 30.16 30.82 -6.94
N THR A 581 29.57 30.32 -5.86
CA THR A 581 29.45 31.01 -4.57
C THR A 581 30.51 30.56 -3.56
N GLY A 582 30.98 29.31 -3.64
CA GLY A 582 32.04 28.81 -2.78
C GLY A 582 32.18 27.29 -2.75
N VAL A 583 32.06 26.69 -1.56
CA VAL A 583 32.26 25.25 -1.34
C VAL A 583 31.15 24.68 -0.48
N GLU A 584 30.52 23.65 -1.03
CA GLU A 584 29.48 22.84 -0.40
C GLU A 584 30.05 21.48 -0.02
N ILE A 585 29.59 20.94 1.10
CA ILE A 585 29.94 19.59 1.52
C ILE A 585 28.69 18.73 1.73
N PHE A 586 28.77 17.49 1.25
CA PHE A 586 27.75 16.47 1.43
C PHE A 586 28.32 15.31 2.25
N ASP A 587 27.79 15.12 3.46
CA ASP A 587 28.22 14.03 4.33
C ASP A 587 27.42 12.77 4.05
N ALA A 588 28.07 11.84 3.36
CA ALA A 588 27.50 10.54 3.00
C ALA A 588 27.50 9.52 4.17
N TYR A 589 28.13 9.81 5.32
CA TYR A 589 28.25 8.84 6.43
C TYR A 589 27.62 9.28 7.75
N SER A 590 27.48 10.58 8.05
CA SER A 590 26.97 10.98 9.37
C SER A 590 25.53 10.55 9.63
N GLU A 591 24.69 10.43 8.60
CA GLU A 591 23.29 10.03 8.80
C GLU A 591 23.12 8.51 8.79
N SER A 592 23.87 7.76 7.98
CA SER A 592 23.67 6.31 7.84
C SER A 592 24.00 5.48 9.10
N ARG A 593 24.78 6.02 10.06
CA ARG A 593 25.17 5.26 11.27
C ARG A 593 24.26 5.47 12.49
N THR A 594 23.33 6.43 12.46
CA THR A 594 22.50 6.76 13.63
C THR A 594 20.99 6.83 13.35
N ILE A 595 20.54 6.58 12.12
CA ILE A 595 19.11 6.47 11.85
C ILE A 595 18.60 5.16 12.46
N GLU A 596 17.94 5.28 13.61
CA GLU A 596 17.08 4.22 14.08
C GLU A 596 15.96 4.03 13.05
N THR A 597 15.96 2.90 12.34
CA THR A 597 14.85 2.51 11.47
C THR A 597 13.56 2.58 12.31
N PRO A 598 12.57 3.42 11.95
CA PRO A 598 11.29 3.45 12.65
C PRO A 598 10.51 2.17 12.37
N VAL A 599 9.61 1.80 13.28
CA VAL A 599 8.72 0.66 13.07
C VAL A 599 7.82 0.96 11.86
N PRO A 600 7.74 0.06 10.86
CA PRO A 600 6.88 0.29 9.71
C PRO A 600 5.41 0.30 10.11
N VAL A 601 4.63 1.12 9.41
CA VAL A 601 3.20 1.27 9.63
C VAL A 601 2.47 0.77 8.38
N ILE A 602 1.55 -0.16 8.57
CA ILE A 602 0.57 -0.50 7.55
C ILE A 602 -0.46 0.62 7.58
N SER A 603 -0.42 1.49 6.59
CA SER A 603 -1.15 2.75 6.57
C SER A 603 -2.56 2.60 6.02
N LYS A 604 -2.80 1.60 5.14
CA LYS A 604 -4.13 1.28 4.62
C LYS A 604 -4.28 -0.21 4.37
N LEU A 605 -5.44 -0.76 4.71
CA LEU A 605 -5.94 -2.05 4.25
C LEU A 605 -7.25 -1.81 3.50
N SER A 606 -7.27 -2.16 2.23
CA SER A 606 -8.47 -2.18 1.39
C SER A 606 -8.89 -3.63 1.17
N VAL A 607 -10.14 -3.93 1.48
CA VAL A 607 -10.75 -5.25 1.30
C VAL A 607 -11.88 -5.11 0.31
N ALA A 608 -11.70 -5.68 -0.88
CA ALA A 608 -12.71 -5.71 -1.93
C ALA A 608 -13.41 -7.07 -1.96
N SER A 609 -14.73 -7.04 -1.85
CA SER A 609 -15.63 -8.15 -2.17
C SER A 609 -16.48 -7.78 -3.38
N VAL A 610 -17.22 -8.76 -3.93
CA VAL A 610 -18.02 -8.64 -5.16
C VAL A 610 -18.87 -7.35 -5.23
N ASP A 611 -19.38 -6.87 -4.08
CA ASP A 611 -20.29 -5.72 -4.01
C ASP A 611 -19.75 -4.49 -3.24
N SER A 612 -18.58 -4.58 -2.59
CA SER A 612 -18.11 -3.47 -1.74
C SER A 612 -16.61 -3.46 -1.51
N THR A 613 -16.03 -2.26 -1.37
CA THR A 613 -14.66 -2.08 -0.87
C THR A 613 -14.70 -1.40 0.50
N ARG A 614 -14.06 -2.02 1.49
CA ARG A 614 -13.89 -1.45 2.83
C ARG A 614 -12.44 -1.04 3.04
N ASN A 615 -12.22 0.21 3.45
CA ASN A 615 -10.90 0.74 3.75
C ASN A 615 -10.69 0.85 5.26
N PHE A 616 -9.50 0.51 5.74
CA PHE A 616 -9.05 0.65 7.12
C PHE A 616 -7.72 1.39 7.13
N PHE A 617 -7.63 2.51 7.83
CA PHE A 617 -6.43 3.35 7.87
C PHE A 617 -5.67 3.16 9.18
N GLN A 618 -4.34 3.04 9.11
CA GLN A 618 -3.47 2.71 10.26
C GLN A 618 -4.13 1.66 11.20
N PRO A 619 -4.59 0.50 10.67
CA PRO A 619 -5.37 -0.42 11.47
C PRO A 619 -4.51 -1.00 12.60
N GLY A 620 -5.06 -0.97 13.82
CA GLY A 620 -4.60 -1.85 14.89
C GLY A 620 -5.04 -3.30 14.62
N ALA A 621 -5.30 -4.06 15.67
CA ALA A 621 -5.87 -5.41 15.53
C ALA A 621 -7.27 -5.33 14.88
N ILE A 622 -7.45 -5.97 13.73
CA ILE A 622 -8.75 -6.10 13.07
C ILE A 622 -9.54 -7.16 13.80
N LYS A 623 -10.52 -6.71 14.60
CA LYS A 623 -11.30 -7.59 15.49
C LYS A 623 -12.39 -8.37 14.76
N ASP A 624 -13.03 -7.72 13.79
CA ASP A 624 -14.17 -8.29 13.09
C ASP A 624 -13.71 -9.03 11.83
N PRO A 625 -14.09 -10.31 11.64
CA PRO A 625 -13.72 -11.04 10.43
C PRO A 625 -14.43 -10.50 9.19
N PHE A 626 -13.76 -10.60 8.04
CA PHE A 626 -14.31 -10.25 6.74
C PHE A 626 -15.31 -11.31 6.25
N PRO A 627 -16.28 -10.92 5.39
CA PRO A 627 -17.27 -11.84 4.83
C PRO A 627 -16.64 -13.05 4.13
N ALA A 628 -17.39 -14.15 4.04
CA ALA A 628 -16.91 -15.34 3.38
C ALA A 628 -16.86 -15.17 1.85
N GLY A 629 -15.75 -15.59 1.25
CA GLY A 629 -15.60 -15.65 -0.21
C GLY A 629 -14.22 -15.24 -0.70
N LYS A 630 -14.05 -15.27 -2.02
CA LYS A 630 -12.84 -14.78 -2.69
C LYS A 630 -12.73 -13.28 -2.42
N THR A 631 -11.77 -12.94 -1.58
CA THR A 631 -11.56 -11.57 -1.10
C THR A 631 -10.25 -11.04 -1.64
N ASP A 632 -10.31 -9.87 -2.26
CA ASP A 632 -9.10 -9.17 -2.71
C ASP A 632 -8.68 -8.19 -1.62
N ILE A 633 -7.39 -8.24 -1.29
CA ILE A 633 -6.79 -7.44 -0.24
C ILE A 633 -5.64 -6.63 -0.82
N ARG A 634 -5.72 -5.31 -0.67
CA ARG A 634 -4.63 -4.38 -0.97
C ARG A 634 -4.15 -3.72 0.31
N LEU A 635 -2.86 -3.80 0.55
CA LEU A 635 -2.16 -3.22 1.69
C LEU A 635 -1.26 -2.10 1.20
N LEU A 636 -1.45 -0.90 1.74
CA LEU A 636 -0.49 0.18 1.65
C LEU A 636 0.25 0.28 2.98
N PHE A 637 1.54 0.51 2.90
CA PHE A 637 2.40 0.64 4.05
C PHE A 637 3.43 1.73 3.82
N GLY A 638 4.14 2.07 4.88
CA GLY A 638 5.17 3.07 4.82
C GLY A 638 5.85 3.23 6.16
N ILE A 639 6.94 3.97 6.15
CA ILE A 639 7.58 4.45 7.36
C ILE A 639 7.63 5.97 7.30
N GLU A 640 7.78 6.60 8.46
CA GLU A 640 8.09 8.02 8.49
C GLU A 640 9.49 8.21 7.90
N LYS A 641 9.56 8.82 6.72
CA LYS A 641 10.77 8.86 5.90
C LYS A 641 11.42 10.23 5.94
N LYS A 642 12.75 10.26 6.04
CA LYS A 642 13.51 11.40 5.52
C LYS A 642 13.65 11.28 4.02
N SER A 643 13.76 12.41 3.34
CA SER A 643 13.85 12.55 1.89
C SER A 643 15.08 11.85 1.30
N ARG A 644 16.12 11.65 2.12
CA ARG A 644 17.41 11.04 1.76
C ARG A 644 17.50 9.55 2.04
N ASP A 645 16.54 8.99 2.75
CA ASP A 645 16.61 7.63 3.24
C ASP A 645 16.06 6.63 2.20
N PHE A 646 16.87 5.63 1.86
CA PHE A 646 16.43 4.53 1.03
C PHE A 646 15.70 3.52 1.90
N ASN A 647 14.38 3.55 1.77
CA ASN A 647 13.49 2.69 2.51
C ASN A 647 13.15 1.50 1.64
N GLU A 648 13.59 0.34 2.10
CA GLU A 648 13.22 -0.92 1.49
C GLU A 648 12.26 -1.65 2.42
N TYR A 649 11.28 -2.30 1.80
CA TYR A 649 10.30 -3.13 2.45
C TYR A 649 10.43 -4.55 1.94
N ARG A 650 10.14 -5.49 2.81
CA ARG A 650 9.80 -6.85 2.41
C ARG A 650 8.65 -7.34 3.26
N TYR A 651 7.89 -8.27 2.72
CA TYR A 651 6.68 -8.74 3.37
C TYR A 651 6.46 -10.22 3.13
N LYS A 652 5.59 -10.79 3.96
CA LYS A 652 5.13 -12.17 3.86
C LYS A 652 3.72 -12.26 4.44
N LEU A 653 2.81 -12.91 3.72
CA LEU A 653 1.49 -13.29 4.23
C LEU A 653 1.52 -14.74 4.72
N ASN A 654 1.53 -14.93 6.05
CA ASN A 654 1.47 -16.25 6.65
C ASN A 654 0.14 -16.92 6.29
N GLY A 655 0.22 -18.11 5.70
CA GLY A 655 -0.91 -18.86 5.15
C GLY A 655 -0.93 -18.95 3.62
N ILE A 656 -0.19 -18.08 2.93
CA ILE A 656 -0.03 -18.07 1.46
C ILE A 656 1.44 -18.16 1.07
N ASP A 657 2.27 -17.26 1.61
CA ASP A 657 3.67 -17.15 1.24
C ASP A 657 4.53 -18.13 2.04
N THR A 658 5.48 -18.82 1.39
CA THR A 658 6.46 -19.69 2.06
C THR A 658 7.73 -18.92 2.45
N ASN A 659 8.22 -18.07 1.55
CA ASN A 659 9.41 -17.24 1.72
C ASN A 659 9.05 -15.75 1.81
N TRP A 660 9.99 -14.94 2.29
CA TRP A 660 9.89 -13.48 2.22
C TRP A 660 9.94 -12.99 0.78
N SER A 661 9.24 -11.89 0.49
CA SER A 661 9.46 -11.14 -0.74
C SER A 661 10.92 -10.64 -0.82
N PRO A 662 11.44 -10.38 -2.03
CA PRO A 662 12.66 -9.58 -2.15
C PRO A 662 12.46 -8.20 -1.53
N TRP A 663 13.56 -7.57 -1.13
CA TRP A 663 13.55 -6.16 -0.72
C TRP A 663 13.18 -5.28 -1.91
N SER A 664 12.25 -4.36 -1.69
CA SER A 664 11.74 -3.44 -2.70
C SER A 664 11.46 -2.07 -2.10
N VAL A 665 11.54 -1.01 -2.90
CA VAL A 665 11.13 0.35 -2.52
C VAL A 665 9.62 0.56 -2.65
N THR A 666 8.90 -0.40 -3.23
CA THR A 666 7.43 -0.36 -3.38
C THR A 666 6.75 -0.47 -2.03
N ASN A 667 5.82 0.43 -1.76
CA ASN A 667 5.14 0.57 -0.48
C ASN A 667 3.70 0.03 -0.51
N GLU A 668 3.39 -0.83 -1.48
CA GLU A 668 2.10 -1.46 -1.66
C GLU A 668 2.21 -2.95 -1.99
N LYS A 669 1.20 -3.72 -1.60
CA LYS A 669 1.05 -5.12 -1.98
C LYS A 669 -0.42 -5.51 -2.10
N GLU A 670 -0.76 -6.21 -3.17
CA GLU A 670 -2.06 -6.81 -3.41
C GLU A 670 -2.01 -8.34 -3.39
N TYR A 671 -3.02 -8.95 -2.76
CA TYR A 671 -3.34 -10.38 -2.77
C TYR A 671 -4.77 -10.57 -3.28
N THR A 672 -4.93 -11.37 -4.32
CA THR A 672 -6.23 -11.60 -4.94
C THR A 672 -6.80 -12.97 -4.56
N GLN A 673 -8.12 -13.07 -4.46
CA GLN A 673 -8.87 -14.31 -4.29
C GLN A 673 -8.45 -15.15 -3.07
N LEU A 674 -8.20 -14.49 -1.94
CA LEU A 674 -7.91 -15.17 -0.68
C LEU A 674 -9.12 -16.00 -0.22
N ASP A 675 -8.85 -17.22 0.26
CA ASP A 675 -9.84 -18.14 0.79
C ASP A 675 -10.21 -17.81 2.26
N GLY A 676 -11.23 -18.48 2.79
CA GLY A 676 -11.61 -18.33 4.19
C GLY A 676 -10.55 -18.89 5.14
N GLY A 677 -10.02 -18.05 6.03
CA GLY A 677 -8.92 -18.42 6.90
C GLY A 677 -8.45 -17.28 7.82
N GLU A 678 -7.44 -17.57 8.62
CA GLU A 678 -6.74 -16.58 9.43
C GLU A 678 -5.40 -16.27 8.78
N TYR A 679 -5.12 -14.98 8.61
CA TYR A 679 -3.94 -14.49 7.92
C TYR A 679 -3.20 -13.52 8.81
N THR A 680 -1.87 -13.55 8.73
CA THR A 680 -1.01 -12.56 9.37
C THR A 680 -0.02 -12.03 8.33
N PHE A 681 -0.18 -10.77 7.99
CA PHE A 681 0.76 -10.05 7.13
C PHE A 681 1.89 -9.50 8.00
N THR A 682 3.10 -10.00 7.77
CA THR A 682 4.31 -9.49 8.41
C THR A 682 5.01 -8.57 7.42
N LEU A 683 5.28 -7.34 7.85
CA LEU A 683 6.00 -6.34 7.09
C LEU A 683 7.29 -5.99 7.81
N GLU A 684 8.38 -6.02 7.08
CA GLU A 684 9.68 -5.54 7.54
C GLU A 684 10.13 -4.35 6.71
N SER A 685 10.79 -3.40 7.37
CA SER A 685 11.45 -2.28 6.72
C SER A 685 12.89 -2.14 7.20
N ARG A 686 13.73 -1.60 6.33
CA ARG A 686 15.07 -1.13 6.66
C ARG A 686 15.34 0.21 5.97
N ILE A 687 16.05 1.10 6.66
CA ILE A 687 16.56 2.35 6.11
C ILE A 687 18.04 2.17 5.80
N ASN A 688 18.48 2.49 4.58
CA ASN A 688 19.89 2.48 4.18
C ASN A 688 20.61 1.16 4.56
N ASN A 689 19.89 0.03 4.43
CA ASN A 689 20.32 -1.30 4.86
C ASN A 689 20.72 -1.44 6.35
N GLY A 690 20.17 -0.58 7.22
CA GLY A 690 20.36 -0.58 8.65
C GLY A 690 19.56 -1.66 9.39
N ALA A 691 19.25 -1.41 10.67
CA ALA A 691 18.49 -2.34 11.49
C ALA A 691 17.10 -2.61 10.89
N ILE A 692 16.69 -3.88 10.89
CA ILE A 692 15.37 -4.29 10.43
C ILE A 692 14.37 -4.05 11.57
N LYS A 693 13.24 -3.42 11.25
CA LYS A 693 12.07 -3.37 12.13
C LYS A 693 10.90 -4.05 11.44
N ALA A 694 10.05 -4.67 12.23
CA ALA A 694 8.89 -5.40 11.76
C ALA A 694 7.60 -4.86 12.38
N THR A 695 6.51 -5.00 11.64
CA THR A 695 5.15 -4.86 12.13
C THR A 695 4.30 -6.01 11.60
N THR A 696 3.23 -6.34 12.30
CA THR A 696 2.30 -7.41 11.89
C THR A 696 0.87 -6.90 11.90
N LEU A 697 0.09 -7.40 10.94
CA LEU A 697 -1.35 -7.20 10.89
C LEU A 697 -2.04 -8.55 10.72
N SER A 698 -2.82 -8.93 11.72
CA SER A 698 -3.65 -10.13 11.69
C SER A 698 -5.08 -9.78 11.31
N PHE A 699 -5.67 -10.58 10.43
CA PHE A 699 -7.06 -10.47 10.01
C PHE A 699 -7.64 -11.84 9.67
N LYS A 700 -8.96 -11.94 9.67
CA LYS A 700 -9.69 -13.20 9.46
C LYS A 700 -10.72 -13.03 8.35
N ILE A 701 -10.83 -14.01 7.47
CA ILE A 701 -11.88 -14.11 6.44
C ILE A 701 -12.76 -15.30 6.82
N HIS A 702 -14.08 -15.10 6.88
CA HIS A 702 -15.01 -16.19 7.18
C HIS A 702 -14.91 -17.31 6.14
N LYS A 703 -14.99 -18.56 6.58
CA LYS A 703 -15.15 -19.71 5.69
C LYS A 703 -16.59 -19.79 5.21
N TYR A 704 -16.82 -20.31 4.00
CA TYR A 704 -18.17 -20.68 3.60
C TYR A 704 -18.72 -21.77 4.53
N TRP A 705 -20.04 -21.83 4.69
CA TRP A 705 -20.69 -22.85 5.52
C TRP A 705 -20.27 -24.27 5.10
N TYR A 706 -20.08 -24.52 3.80
CA TYR A 706 -19.68 -25.82 3.27
C TYR A 706 -18.20 -26.19 3.51
N GLN A 707 -17.39 -25.24 3.98
CA GLN A 707 -15.99 -25.44 4.35
C GLN A 707 -15.81 -25.72 5.86
N THR A 708 -16.92 -25.87 6.60
CA THR A 708 -16.94 -26.16 8.03
C THR A 708 -17.29 -27.62 8.30
N ALA A 709 -16.82 -28.17 9.43
CA ALA A 709 -17.02 -29.58 9.79
C ALA A 709 -18.51 -29.99 9.93
N TRP A 710 -19.42 -29.02 10.12
CA TRP A 710 -20.86 -29.26 10.21
C TRP A 710 -21.46 -29.91 8.96
N VAL A 711 -20.80 -29.78 7.79
CA VAL A 711 -21.19 -30.43 6.54
C VAL A 711 -21.06 -31.95 6.61
N LEU A 712 -20.22 -32.46 7.51
CA LEU A 712 -20.10 -33.88 7.73
C LEU A 712 -21.32 -34.46 8.45
N LEU A 713 -22.13 -33.64 9.15
CA LEU A 713 -23.32 -34.14 9.85
C LEU A 713 -24.42 -34.67 8.92
N PRO A 714 -24.87 -33.94 7.88
CA PRO A 714 -25.82 -34.48 6.91
C PRO A 714 -25.27 -35.72 6.19
N ILE A 715 -23.98 -35.74 5.86
CA ILE A 715 -23.33 -36.89 5.22
C ILE A 715 -23.33 -38.09 6.17
N PHE A 716 -22.98 -37.87 7.44
CA PHE A 716 -22.99 -38.93 8.45
C PHE A 716 -24.41 -39.42 8.75
N MET A 717 -25.39 -38.52 8.81
CA MET A 717 -26.82 -38.85 8.92
C MET A 717 -27.32 -39.65 7.71
N LEU A 718 -26.87 -39.29 6.50
CA LEU A 718 -27.18 -40.03 5.27
C LEU A 718 -26.55 -41.42 5.30
N LEU A 719 -25.29 -41.55 5.73
CA LEU A 719 -24.62 -42.84 5.88
C LEU A 719 -25.28 -43.71 6.95
N ILE A 720 -25.71 -43.13 8.07
CA ILE A 720 -26.50 -43.80 9.11
C ILE A 720 -27.84 -44.25 8.53
N LEU A 721 -28.54 -43.38 7.79
CA LEU A 721 -29.81 -43.68 7.15
C LEU A 721 -29.65 -44.82 6.13
N LEU A 722 -28.64 -44.75 5.27
CA LEU A 722 -28.31 -45.81 4.31
C LEU A 722 -27.93 -47.12 5.00
N TYR A 723 -27.21 -47.06 6.12
CA TYR A 723 -26.91 -48.22 6.96
C TYR A 723 -28.19 -48.84 7.53
N PHE A 724 -29.11 -48.04 8.07
CA PHE A 724 -30.39 -48.52 8.60
C PHE A 724 -31.32 -49.03 7.49
N ILE A 725 -31.37 -48.37 6.33
CA ILE A 725 -32.09 -48.83 5.15
C ILE A 725 -31.50 -50.15 4.67
N GLY A 726 -30.18 -50.25 4.55
CA GLY A 726 -29.48 -51.48 4.18
C GLY A 726 -29.75 -52.61 5.17
N ARG A 727 -29.71 -52.33 6.47
CA ARG A 727 -30.09 -53.28 7.52
C ARG A 727 -31.55 -53.71 7.44
N LYS A 728 -32.45 -52.76 7.19
CA LYS A 728 -33.89 -53.05 7.03
C LYS A 728 -34.14 -53.90 5.79
N ILE A 729 -33.52 -53.57 4.66
CA ILE A 729 -33.60 -54.37 3.43
C ILE A 729 -33.02 -55.77 3.67
N TRP A 730 -31.85 -55.88 4.30
CA TRP A 730 -31.25 -57.17 4.64
C TRP A 730 -32.15 -58.00 5.57
N TYR A 731 -32.71 -57.36 6.60
CA TYR A 731 -33.66 -57.99 7.52
C TYR A 731 -34.95 -58.41 6.81
N ASP A 732 -35.53 -57.55 5.96
CA ASP A 732 -36.74 -57.83 5.20
C ASP A 732 -36.52 -58.93 4.15
N VAL A 733 -35.35 -58.98 3.51
CA VAL A 733 -34.97 -60.04 2.56
C VAL A 733 -34.81 -61.36 3.30
N ASN A 734 -34.12 -61.38 4.45
CA ASN A 734 -33.99 -62.59 5.27
C ASN A 734 -35.33 -63.05 5.84
N GLN A 735 -36.19 -62.14 6.31
CA GLN A 735 -37.56 -62.49 6.71
C GLN A 735 -38.40 -63.00 5.55
N LYS A 736 -38.27 -62.42 4.35
CA LYS A 736 -38.95 -62.92 3.15
C LYS A 736 -38.41 -64.28 2.73
N ALA A 737 -37.12 -64.54 2.89
CA ALA A 737 -36.51 -65.84 2.65
C ALA A 737 -37.02 -66.89 3.65
N GLU A 738 -37.05 -66.57 4.95
CA GLU A 738 -37.65 -67.45 5.98
C GLU A 738 -39.15 -67.66 5.74
N LYS A 739 -39.90 -66.62 5.38
CA LYS A 739 -41.32 -66.75 5.03
C LYS A 739 -41.53 -67.56 3.75
N ARG A 740 -40.64 -67.45 2.75
CA ARG A 740 -40.67 -68.30 1.55
C ARG A 740 -40.41 -69.75 1.91
N GLN A 741 -39.41 -70.01 2.74
CA GLN A 741 -39.10 -71.37 3.19
C GLN A 741 -40.24 -71.97 4.03
N ARG A 742 -40.86 -71.17 4.91
CA ARG A 742 -42.08 -71.58 5.65
C ARG A 742 -43.27 -71.77 4.72
N LYS A 743 -43.47 -70.90 3.71
CA LYS A 743 -44.54 -71.06 2.72
C LYS A 743 -44.32 -72.29 1.84
N GLU A 744 -43.09 -72.59 1.43
CA GLU A 744 -42.76 -73.80 0.69
C GLU A 744 -43.05 -75.03 1.54
N GLN A 745 -42.63 -75.05 2.82
CA GLN A 745 -43.02 -76.10 3.75
C GLN A 745 -44.54 -76.20 3.94
N GLN A 746 -45.25 -75.07 3.98
CA GLN A 746 -46.70 -75.03 4.12
C GLN A 746 -47.42 -75.51 2.85
N ILE A 747 -46.93 -75.15 1.67
CA ILE A 747 -47.43 -75.61 0.36
C ILE A 747 -47.18 -77.11 0.21
N GLU A 748 -46.03 -77.62 0.67
CA GLU A 748 -45.73 -79.06 0.69
C GLU A 748 -46.75 -79.81 1.58
N ILE A 749 -46.99 -79.30 2.80
CA ILE A 749 -47.99 -79.85 3.73
C ILE A 749 -49.41 -79.72 3.15
N GLU A 750 -49.74 -78.62 2.50
CA GLU A 750 -51.06 -78.37 1.91
C GLU A 750 -51.29 -79.23 0.66
N HIS A 751 -50.28 -79.46 -0.17
CA HIS A 751 -50.34 -80.43 -1.28
C HIS A 751 -50.54 -81.85 -0.75
N GLN A 752 -49.82 -82.24 0.32
CA GLN A 752 -50.06 -83.53 0.97
C GLN A 752 -51.47 -83.61 1.56
N THR A 753 -51.97 -82.53 2.17
CA THR A 753 -53.31 -82.47 2.76
C THR A 753 -54.42 -82.49 1.69
N LEU A 754 -54.25 -81.79 0.57
CA LEU A 754 -55.17 -81.78 -0.58
C LEU A 754 -55.18 -83.14 -1.29
N ALA A 755 -54.02 -83.79 -1.45
CA ALA A 755 -53.95 -85.14 -1.97
C ALA A 755 -54.73 -86.12 -1.07
N ILE A 756 -54.54 -86.03 0.25
CA ILE A 756 -55.29 -86.83 1.25
C ILE A 756 -56.79 -86.52 1.19
N ARG A 757 -57.21 -85.25 1.05
CA ARG A 757 -58.63 -84.86 0.99
C ARG A 757 -59.31 -85.28 -0.32
N ASN A 758 -58.62 -85.21 -1.45
CA ASN A 758 -59.13 -85.73 -2.72
C ASN A 758 -59.25 -87.25 -2.68
N GLU A 759 -58.29 -87.95 -2.07
CA GLU A 759 -58.38 -89.40 -1.85
C GLU A 759 -59.56 -89.74 -0.94
N GLN A 760 -59.83 -88.94 0.10
CA GLN A 760 -60.99 -89.08 0.96
C GLN A 760 -62.32 -88.85 0.21
N LEU A 761 -62.39 -87.87 -0.70
CA LEU A 761 -63.59 -87.62 -1.51
C LEU A 761 -63.90 -88.80 -2.45
N ILE A 762 -62.88 -89.41 -3.05
CA ILE A 762 -63.04 -90.62 -3.87
C ILE A 762 -63.51 -91.79 -3.00
N LYS A 763 -62.92 -91.99 -1.81
CA LYS A 763 -63.35 -93.03 -0.86
C LYS A 763 -64.80 -92.83 -0.40
N TYR A 764 -65.22 -91.60 -0.13
CA TYR A 764 -66.61 -91.28 0.23
C TYR A 764 -67.58 -91.52 -0.92
N ALA A 765 -67.21 -91.18 -2.16
CA ALA A 765 -68.04 -91.45 -3.34
C ALA A 765 -68.20 -92.96 -3.60
N GLU A 766 -67.14 -93.74 -3.40
CA GLU A 766 -67.22 -95.21 -3.45
C GLU A 766 -68.08 -95.79 -2.31
N GLU A 767 -67.94 -95.30 -1.09
CA GLU A 767 -68.69 -95.78 0.08
C GLU A 767 -70.19 -95.52 -0.06
N ILE A 768 -70.58 -94.34 -0.58
CA ILE A 768 -71.97 -94.03 -0.91
C ILE A 768 -72.49 -94.95 -2.02
N SER A 769 -71.69 -95.19 -3.07
CA SER A 769 -72.07 -96.10 -4.15
C SER A 769 -72.32 -97.52 -3.63
N ARG A 770 -71.43 -98.06 -2.77
CA ARG A 770 -71.59 -99.37 -2.12
C ARG A 770 -72.79 -99.42 -1.19
N LYS A 771 -73.02 -98.37 -0.38
CA LYS A 771 -74.17 -98.26 0.52
C LYS A 771 -75.48 -98.29 -0.28
N ASN A 772 -75.55 -97.57 -1.40
CA ASN A 772 -76.72 -97.56 -2.26
C ASN A 772 -76.93 -98.90 -2.99
N GLU A 773 -75.86 -99.62 -3.32
CA GLU A 773 -75.96 -100.99 -3.84
C GLU A 773 -76.47 -101.97 -2.77
N PHE A 774 -75.98 -101.89 -1.53
CA PHE A 774 -76.46 -102.70 -0.41
C PHE A 774 -77.93 -102.41 -0.08
N LEU A 775 -78.33 -101.14 -0.01
CA LEU A 775 -79.73 -100.75 0.21
C LEU A 775 -80.64 -101.29 -0.89
N LYS A 776 -80.16 -101.28 -2.15
CA LYS A 776 -80.89 -101.90 -3.27
C LYS A 776 -81.05 -103.40 -3.07
N GLN A 777 -80.00 -104.13 -2.66
CA GLN A 777 -80.10 -105.56 -2.37
C GLN A 777 -81.06 -105.86 -1.20
N VAL A 778 -81.04 -105.05 -0.13
CA VAL A 778 -81.96 -105.18 1.01
C VAL A 778 -83.40 -104.87 0.60
N SER A 779 -83.60 -103.85 -0.23
CA SER A 779 -84.90 -103.52 -0.83
C SER A 779 -85.44 -104.66 -1.68
N ASP A 780 -84.61 -105.21 -2.57
CA ASP A 780 -84.97 -106.34 -3.42
C ASP A 780 -85.31 -107.58 -2.56
N GLY A 781 -84.56 -107.87 -1.49
CA GLY A 781 -84.82 -108.97 -0.56
C GLY A 781 -86.12 -108.80 0.27
N LEU A 782 -86.39 -107.59 0.76
CA LEU A 782 -87.63 -107.28 1.49
C LEU A 782 -88.86 -107.32 0.59
N SER A 783 -88.71 -107.04 -0.71
CA SER A 783 -89.81 -107.10 -1.69
C SER A 783 -90.39 -108.51 -1.88
N LEU A 784 -89.60 -109.56 -1.57
CA LEU A 784 -90.01 -110.96 -1.65
C LEU A 784 -90.89 -111.41 -0.48
N ILE A 785 -90.86 -110.69 0.65
CA ILE A 785 -91.69 -110.98 1.83
C ILE A 785 -93.01 -110.20 1.70
N LYS A 786 -94.10 -110.86 1.31
CA LYS A 786 -95.41 -110.22 1.06
C LYS A 786 -96.19 -109.95 2.35
N ASN A 787 -95.71 -109.00 3.17
CA ASN A 787 -96.37 -108.49 4.37
C ASN A 787 -96.34 -106.94 4.38
N LYS A 788 -97.39 -106.34 4.95
CA LYS A 788 -97.60 -104.90 5.12
C LYS A 788 -96.39 -104.15 5.70
N THR A 789 -95.61 -104.73 6.62
CA THR A 789 -94.40 -104.07 7.15
C THR A 789 -93.27 -104.06 6.12
N ALA A 790 -93.01 -105.17 5.42
CA ALA A 790 -91.93 -105.26 4.43
C ALA A 790 -92.17 -104.31 3.23
N GLY A 791 -93.40 -104.23 2.72
CA GLY A 791 -93.75 -103.28 1.64
C GLY A 791 -93.58 -101.80 2.05
N ALA A 792 -93.83 -101.46 3.31
CA ALA A 792 -93.57 -100.12 3.83
C ALA A 792 -92.06 -99.83 3.92
N TRP A 793 -91.24 -100.81 4.27
CA TRP A 793 -89.78 -100.68 4.31
C TRP A 793 -89.16 -100.52 2.91
N VAL A 794 -89.62 -101.27 1.91
CA VAL A 794 -89.16 -101.11 0.50
C VAL A 794 -89.44 -99.70 0.00
N LYS A 795 -90.68 -99.21 0.15
CA LYS A 795 -91.03 -97.82 -0.22
C LYS A 795 -90.21 -96.78 0.52
N ARG A 796 -89.86 -97.05 1.78
CA ARG A 796 -89.02 -96.14 2.58
C ARG A 796 -87.58 -96.12 2.07
N ILE A 797 -87.01 -97.28 1.75
CA ILE A 797 -85.65 -97.39 1.19
C ILE A 797 -85.58 -96.71 -0.18
N GLU A 798 -86.53 -96.95 -1.08
CA GLU A 798 -86.57 -96.30 -2.40
C GLU A 798 -86.73 -94.78 -2.29
N ASN A 799 -87.54 -94.28 -1.37
CA ASN A 799 -87.68 -92.84 -1.11
C ASN A 799 -86.38 -92.22 -0.56
N GLU A 800 -85.67 -92.91 0.34
CA GLU A 800 -84.36 -92.43 0.83
C GLU A 800 -83.33 -92.38 -0.30
N MET A 801 -83.27 -93.40 -1.17
CA MET A 801 -82.38 -93.42 -2.33
C MET A 801 -82.71 -92.34 -3.39
N ASN A 802 -83.98 -91.96 -3.55
CA ASN A 802 -84.39 -90.89 -4.47
C ASN A 802 -84.22 -89.48 -3.88
N ASN A 803 -84.32 -89.32 -2.54
CA ASN A 803 -84.03 -88.05 -1.89
C ASN A 803 -82.55 -87.66 -1.99
N GLU A 804 -81.63 -88.63 -1.92
CA GLU A 804 -80.21 -88.40 -2.23
C GLU A 804 -80.00 -87.91 -3.68
N LYS A 805 -80.87 -88.26 -4.64
CA LYS A 805 -80.78 -87.81 -6.05
C LYS A 805 -81.28 -86.39 -6.30
N LYS A 806 -82.24 -85.89 -5.52
CA LYS A 806 -82.75 -84.49 -5.67
C LYS A 806 -81.84 -83.47 -5.00
N ASN A 807 -81.18 -83.85 -3.90
CA ASN A 807 -80.11 -83.08 -3.29
C ASN A 807 -78.77 -83.54 -3.88
N PHE A 808 -78.51 -83.22 -5.15
CA PHE A 808 -77.21 -83.55 -5.72
C PHE A 808 -76.13 -82.65 -5.11
N ILE A 809 -75.52 -83.23 -4.08
CA ILE A 809 -74.43 -82.76 -3.22
C ILE A 809 -73.29 -82.09 -4.01
N PHE A 810 -73.13 -82.37 -5.31
CA PHE A 810 -72.06 -81.77 -6.12
C PHE A 810 -72.16 -80.25 -6.29
N TYR A 811 -73.33 -79.64 -6.56
CA TYR A 811 -73.38 -78.17 -6.64
C TYR A 811 -73.19 -77.53 -5.27
N GLN A 812 -73.64 -78.19 -4.20
CA GLN A 812 -73.46 -77.72 -2.84
C GLN A 812 -72.00 -77.83 -2.39
N LEU A 813 -71.33 -78.97 -2.64
CA LEU A 813 -69.90 -79.16 -2.42
C LEU A 813 -69.06 -78.25 -3.32
N PHE A 814 -69.46 -78.05 -4.59
CA PHE A 814 -68.78 -77.12 -5.48
C PHE A 814 -68.94 -75.68 -4.98
N SER A 815 -70.14 -75.30 -4.56
CA SER A 815 -70.40 -73.98 -3.98
C SER A 815 -69.66 -73.78 -2.67
N GLU A 816 -69.44 -74.82 -1.86
CA GLU A 816 -68.60 -74.78 -0.65
C GLU A 816 -67.11 -74.69 -0.97
N LEU A 817 -66.62 -75.40 -2.00
CA LEU A 817 -65.21 -75.39 -2.40
C LEU A 817 -64.81 -74.15 -3.21
N HIS A 818 -65.76 -73.52 -3.89
CA HIS A 818 -65.56 -72.35 -4.75
C HIS A 818 -66.50 -71.20 -4.35
N GLN A 819 -66.63 -70.92 -3.05
CA GLN A 819 -67.51 -69.87 -2.51
C GLN A 819 -67.24 -68.50 -3.11
N ASP A 820 -65.96 -68.13 -3.26
CA ASP A 820 -65.57 -66.82 -3.80
C ASP A 820 -66.03 -66.64 -5.25
N PHE A 821 -65.95 -67.70 -6.06
CA PHE A 821 -66.43 -67.66 -7.44
C PHE A 821 -67.94 -67.44 -7.48
N ILE A 822 -68.71 -68.21 -6.73
CA ILE A 822 -70.17 -68.08 -6.70
C ILE A 822 -70.58 -66.71 -6.17
N LYS A 823 -69.86 -66.17 -5.17
CA LYS A 823 -70.11 -64.83 -4.64
C LYS A 823 -69.88 -63.76 -5.70
N LYS A 824 -68.74 -63.78 -6.37
CA LYS A 824 -68.41 -62.82 -7.44
C LYS A 824 -69.38 -62.92 -8.62
N LEU A 825 -69.77 -64.14 -8.99
CA LEU A 825 -70.76 -64.38 -10.04
C LEU A 825 -72.14 -63.78 -9.69
N ASN A 826 -72.56 -63.86 -8.42
CA ASN A 826 -73.80 -63.26 -7.94
C ASN A 826 -73.72 -61.73 -7.79
N GLU A 827 -72.55 -61.19 -7.44
CA GLU A 827 -72.32 -59.74 -7.28
C GLU A 827 -72.25 -59.03 -8.64
N ASP A 828 -71.49 -59.57 -9.59
CA ASP A 828 -71.27 -58.95 -10.90
C ASP A 828 -72.47 -59.16 -11.84
N TYR A 829 -73.17 -60.29 -11.69
CA TYR A 829 -74.27 -60.69 -12.57
C TYR A 829 -75.52 -61.16 -11.80
N PRO A 830 -76.18 -60.26 -11.02
CA PRO A 830 -77.30 -60.63 -10.16
C PRO A 830 -78.54 -61.15 -10.91
N GLN A 831 -78.64 -60.90 -12.22
CA GLN A 831 -79.72 -61.38 -13.10
C GLN A 831 -79.61 -62.86 -13.51
N LEU A 832 -78.54 -63.57 -13.12
CA LEU A 832 -78.35 -64.98 -13.46
C LEU A 832 -79.25 -65.89 -12.63
N THR A 833 -79.83 -66.88 -13.29
CA THR A 833 -80.70 -67.87 -12.63
C THR A 833 -79.90 -69.03 -12.06
N SER A 834 -80.47 -69.80 -11.14
CA SER A 834 -79.83 -71.01 -10.60
C SER A 834 -79.45 -72.02 -11.69
N HIS A 835 -80.18 -72.05 -12.80
CA HIS A 835 -79.85 -72.87 -13.96
C HIS A 835 -78.60 -72.35 -14.69
N ASP A 836 -78.47 -71.03 -14.81
CA ASP A 836 -77.29 -70.37 -15.37
C ASP A 836 -76.04 -70.67 -14.51
N HIS A 837 -76.15 -70.60 -13.18
CA HIS A 837 -75.06 -70.96 -12.25
C HIS A 837 -74.62 -72.41 -12.37
N ARG A 838 -75.58 -73.33 -12.54
CA ARG A 838 -75.29 -74.75 -12.70
C ARG A 838 -74.55 -75.00 -14.00
N LEU A 839 -74.99 -74.38 -15.10
CA LEU A 839 -74.31 -74.44 -16.38
C LEU A 839 -72.88 -73.88 -16.28
N ILE A 840 -72.70 -72.74 -15.61
CA ILE A 840 -71.38 -72.11 -15.38
C ILE A 840 -70.45 -73.02 -14.56
N SER A 841 -70.95 -73.67 -13.52
CA SER A 841 -70.15 -74.57 -12.67
C SER A 841 -69.60 -75.76 -13.46
N LEU A 842 -70.44 -76.34 -14.33
CA LEU A 842 -70.04 -77.45 -15.19
C LEU A 842 -69.07 -76.98 -16.30
N ILE A 843 -69.24 -75.77 -16.82
CA ILE A 843 -68.29 -75.13 -17.76
C ILE A 843 -66.94 -74.89 -17.09
N ARG A 844 -66.92 -74.43 -15.83
CA ARG A 844 -65.67 -74.16 -15.09
C ARG A 844 -64.85 -75.42 -14.83
N PHE A 845 -65.51 -76.55 -14.63
CA PHE A 845 -64.85 -77.87 -14.59
C PHE A 845 -64.31 -78.35 -15.93
N ASN A 846 -64.41 -77.53 -16.98
CA ASN A 846 -63.89 -77.81 -18.30
C ASN A 846 -64.57 -79.02 -18.98
N LEU A 847 -65.84 -79.26 -18.63
CA LEU A 847 -66.65 -80.31 -19.24
C LEU A 847 -67.11 -79.88 -20.64
N THR A 848 -67.13 -80.84 -21.55
CA THR A 848 -67.59 -80.64 -22.92
C THR A 848 -69.11 -80.42 -22.97
N ASN A 849 -69.63 -79.74 -24.01
CA ASN A 849 -71.08 -79.50 -24.15
C ASN A 849 -71.92 -80.81 -24.10
N GLN A 850 -71.32 -81.94 -24.50
CA GLN A 850 -71.96 -83.26 -24.51
C GLN A 850 -72.06 -83.87 -23.11
N GLU A 851 -71.02 -83.72 -22.28
CA GLU A 851 -71.05 -84.13 -20.86
C GLU A 851 -72.01 -83.27 -20.06
N ILE A 852 -72.01 -81.95 -20.31
CA ILE A 852 -72.97 -81.02 -19.70
C ILE A 852 -74.40 -81.42 -20.06
N ALA A 853 -74.66 -81.75 -21.32
CA ALA A 853 -75.97 -82.22 -21.78
C ALA A 853 -76.43 -83.48 -21.01
N ASN A 854 -75.54 -84.45 -20.78
CA ASN A 854 -75.83 -85.66 -20.02
C ASN A 854 -76.08 -85.38 -18.53
N ILE A 855 -75.25 -84.55 -17.90
CA ILE A 855 -75.38 -84.21 -16.48
C ILE A 855 -76.65 -83.37 -16.24
N MET A 856 -76.97 -82.45 -17.15
CA MET A 856 -78.16 -81.61 -17.06
C MET A 856 -79.43 -82.28 -17.60
N ASN A 857 -79.31 -83.44 -18.24
CA ASN A 857 -80.38 -84.17 -18.91
C ASN A 857 -81.17 -83.31 -19.92
N ILE A 858 -80.45 -82.59 -20.80
CA ILE A 858 -80.99 -81.73 -21.87
C ILE A 858 -80.27 -81.97 -23.20
N THR A 859 -80.78 -81.42 -24.32
CA THR A 859 -80.15 -81.58 -25.63
C THR A 859 -78.92 -80.69 -25.82
N ASN A 860 -77.91 -81.18 -26.54
CA ASN A 860 -76.67 -80.42 -26.83
C ASN A 860 -76.95 -79.04 -27.48
N ARG A 861 -77.94 -78.96 -28.40
CA ARG A 861 -78.39 -77.69 -29.01
C ARG A 861 -78.95 -76.69 -27.99
N SER A 862 -79.60 -77.18 -26.93
CA SER A 862 -80.08 -76.34 -25.82
C SER A 862 -78.93 -75.79 -24.98
N VAL A 863 -77.85 -76.55 -24.79
CA VAL A 863 -76.65 -76.08 -24.08
C VAL A 863 -76.02 -74.89 -24.83
N ILE A 864 -75.88 -74.99 -26.16
CA ILE A 864 -75.35 -73.90 -27.00
C ILE A 864 -76.22 -72.64 -26.91
N MET A 865 -77.55 -72.79 -26.99
CA MET A 865 -78.47 -71.65 -26.85
C MET A 865 -78.44 -71.03 -25.45
N ASN A 866 -78.31 -71.83 -24.40
CA ASN A 866 -78.17 -71.34 -23.03
C ASN A 866 -76.86 -70.56 -22.87
N ARG A 867 -75.74 -71.03 -23.45
CA ARG A 867 -74.46 -70.32 -23.47
C ARG A 867 -74.54 -68.98 -24.20
N TYR A 868 -75.25 -68.90 -25.33
CA TYR A 868 -75.47 -67.64 -26.05
C TYR A 868 -76.30 -66.63 -25.21
N ARG A 869 -77.38 -67.11 -24.57
CA ARG A 869 -78.18 -66.28 -23.65
C ARG A 869 -77.36 -65.83 -22.46
N LEU A 870 -76.50 -66.70 -21.94
CA LEU A 870 -75.61 -66.39 -20.83
C LEU A 870 -74.66 -65.25 -21.20
N ARG A 871 -74.05 -65.29 -22.39
CA ARG A 871 -73.23 -64.17 -22.89
C ARG A 871 -73.98 -62.84 -22.93
N LYS A 872 -75.22 -62.84 -23.44
CA LYS A 872 -76.05 -61.62 -23.44
C LYS A 872 -76.38 -61.12 -22.04
N LYS A 873 -76.71 -62.03 -21.11
CA LYS A 873 -77.00 -61.66 -19.72
C LYS A 873 -75.78 -61.08 -19.00
N MET A 874 -74.58 -61.51 -19.37
CA MET A 874 -73.32 -61.00 -18.84
C MET A 874 -72.81 -59.75 -19.58
N GLU A 875 -73.59 -59.20 -20.51
CA GLU A 875 -73.23 -58.04 -21.34
C GLU A 875 -71.85 -58.18 -22.02
N LEU A 876 -71.48 -59.41 -22.40
CA LEU A 876 -70.20 -59.70 -23.02
C LEU A 876 -70.20 -59.31 -24.49
N ASP A 877 -69.24 -58.46 -24.88
CA ASP A 877 -69.02 -58.07 -26.26
C ASP A 877 -68.73 -59.30 -27.16
N GLY A 878 -69.02 -59.18 -28.45
CA GLY A 878 -68.97 -60.28 -29.41
C GLY A 878 -67.59 -60.97 -29.48
N GLU A 879 -66.52 -60.25 -29.15
CA GLU A 879 -65.14 -60.73 -29.27
C GLU A 879 -64.61 -61.53 -28.05
N ILE A 880 -65.35 -61.68 -26.94
CA ILE A 880 -64.86 -62.34 -25.71
C ILE A 880 -65.26 -63.84 -25.63
N ASP A 881 -64.33 -64.79 -25.43
CA ASP A 881 -64.66 -66.23 -25.28
C ASP A 881 -65.31 -66.58 -23.93
N LEU A 882 -66.43 -67.30 -23.93
CA LEU A 882 -67.21 -67.59 -22.71
C LEU A 882 -66.53 -68.60 -21.76
N ASP A 883 -65.87 -69.64 -22.26
CA ASP A 883 -65.23 -70.65 -21.39
C ASP A 883 -64.00 -70.08 -20.71
N LYS A 884 -63.21 -69.32 -21.47
CA LYS A 884 -62.08 -68.59 -20.93
C LYS A 884 -62.55 -67.54 -19.91
N PHE A 885 -63.58 -66.78 -20.25
CA PHE A 885 -64.18 -65.82 -19.33
C PHE A 885 -64.65 -66.47 -18.02
N ILE A 886 -65.34 -67.62 -18.09
CA ILE A 886 -65.82 -68.35 -16.90
C ILE A 886 -64.69 -68.94 -16.05
N LYS A 887 -63.57 -69.35 -16.65
CA LYS A 887 -62.40 -69.84 -15.90
C LYS A 887 -61.66 -68.73 -15.18
N ASP A 888 -61.60 -67.56 -15.80
CA ASP A 888 -60.91 -66.37 -15.29
C ASP A 888 -61.76 -65.58 -14.27
N LEU A 889 -63.09 -65.81 -14.24
CA LEU A 889 -63.99 -65.31 -13.19
C LEU A 889 -63.58 -65.81 -11.81
#